data_AF-A0AB32WE93-F1
#
_entry.id   AF-A0AB32WE93-F1
#
_cell.length_a   1.000
_cell.length_b   1.000
_cell.length_c   1.000
_cell.angle_alpha   90.00
_cell.angle_beta   90.00
_cell.angle_gamma   90.00
#
_symmetry.space_group_name_H-M   'P 1'
#
loop_
_entity.id
_entity.type
_entity.pdbx_description
1 polymer ?
#
loop_
_entity_poly.entity_id
_entity_poly.type
_entity_poly.pdbx_seq_one_letter_code
_entity_poly.pdbx_strand_id
1 'polypeptide(L)'
;MAFSASDLPAIYSLLANSMSQDETIRKPAEAALSQSESRPGFCSCLMEVITAKDLASQVDVRLMASVYFKNSINRYWRNRRDSSGISSEEKVHLRQKLLSHLREEKYQIAQMLAVLISKIARFDYPREWAELFSFLAQQLQSADVLTSHRIFMILFRTLKELSTKRLTADQRNFAEISSHLFEYCWHLWQSDVQTILHGFSTITQSYNSNAVEQHHDDLHLTCERWLLCLKIICQLVISGFQSDAKCVQEVRPVKEVSPVLLNAVQSFLPYYTSFQNGHPKFWDFIKRACTKLMKVLVAIQQRHPYSFGDKCVLQPVLNFCLNKITDPEPDILSFEQFLIKCMVMVKSVLECKEYKPSLTGRVMEENGVTLEQMKKNLSNAVAGVLTSLLPNERIILLCNVLIRRYFVLTASDLEEWYENPEAFHHEQDMVQWTEKLRPCAEALYIVLFENHSQLLAPIVVSVLQEAMNGCPTSVTEITPGLLLKEAAYGAAAYVYYELSNYLSFKDWFNGALSLELSNDHPIMRIIHRKVALILGQWVSEIKNDTKRAVYCALIRLLQDKDLSVRLAACRSLCLHVEDANFSEQDFSDLLPVCWGSCFNLVKEVQEFDSKVQVLNLISVLLGHVNEVIPYANNLMQFFQMVWEESSGESLLQIQLLIALRNFVVALGYQSPSCYSMLLPILQKGIDINSPDEINLLEDSMLLWEATLSHAPAMVPQLLAYFPCLVEILERNFDQLQVAVNITEAYIILGGREFLSMHASSVAKLLDLIVGNVNDRGLLATFPVIDILIQCFPMDVPPLISSTLQEMMVILQRQLLKHLQLLY
;
A
#
# COMPACT_ATOMS: atom_id res chain seq x y z
N MET A 1 39.80 1.69 -25.88
CA MET A 1 40.92 1.88 -24.94
C MET A 1 40.38 1.86 -23.51
N ALA A 2 41.02 1.11 -22.61
CA ALA A 2 40.67 1.10 -21.19
C ALA A 2 41.00 2.45 -20.54
N PHE A 3 40.23 2.85 -19.54
CA PHE A 3 40.57 4.01 -18.71
C PHE A 3 41.80 3.70 -17.84
N SER A 4 42.62 4.73 -17.59
CA SER A 4 43.81 4.65 -16.76
C SER A 4 43.91 5.86 -15.82
N ALA A 5 44.92 5.87 -14.94
CA ALA A 5 45.10 6.94 -13.96
C ALA A 5 45.23 8.35 -14.59
N SER A 6 45.68 8.45 -15.85
CA SER A 6 45.77 9.73 -16.57
C SER A 6 44.41 10.33 -16.92
N ASP A 7 43.34 9.52 -16.93
CA ASP A 7 41.99 9.96 -17.29
C ASP A 7 41.19 10.48 -16.08
N LEU A 8 41.73 10.32 -14.86
CA LEU A 8 41.06 10.73 -13.62
C LEU A 8 40.65 12.22 -13.61
N PRO A 9 41.50 13.18 -14.02
CA PRO A 9 41.12 14.60 -14.03
C PRO A 9 39.98 14.89 -15.01
N ALA A 10 39.95 14.19 -16.15
CA ALA A 10 38.89 14.33 -17.14
C ALA A 10 37.56 13.80 -16.60
N ILE A 11 37.56 12.62 -15.97
CA ILE A 11 36.36 12.06 -15.32
C ILE A 11 35.86 12.96 -14.19
N TYR A 12 36.77 13.49 -13.36
CA TYR A 12 36.39 14.45 -12.32
C TYR A 12 35.71 15.70 -12.91
N SER A 13 36.28 16.29 -13.96
CA SER A 13 35.70 17.46 -14.63
C SER A 13 34.33 17.15 -15.22
N LEU A 14 34.15 15.98 -15.85
CA LEU A 14 32.85 15.55 -16.37
C LEU A 14 31.81 15.40 -15.26
N LEU A 15 32.18 14.80 -14.13
CA LEU A 15 31.29 14.65 -12.97
C LEU A 15 30.88 16.01 -12.39
N ALA A 16 31.83 16.93 -12.21
CA ALA A 16 31.55 18.29 -11.75
C ALA A 16 30.63 19.05 -12.72
N ASN A 17 30.92 18.98 -14.02
CA ASN A 17 30.15 19.65 -15.07
C ASN A 17 28.74 19.06 -15.21
N SER A 18 28.55 17.76 -14.95
CA SER A 18 27.23 17.12 -14.97
C SER A 18 26.28 17.63 -13.87
N MET A 19 26.79 18.38 -12.89
CA MET A 19 25.99 19.02 -11.84
C MET A 19 25.80 20.53 -12.07
N SER A 20 26.26 21.07 -13.20
CA SER A 20 26.10 22.49 -13.53
C SER A 20 24.63 22.85 -13.74
N GLN A 21 24.23 24.05 -13.29
CA GLN A 21 22.93 24.63 -13.62
C GLN A 21 22.83 25.03 -15.11
N ASP A 22 23.97 25.26 -15.76
CA ASP A 22 24.03 25.56 -17.19
C ASP A 22 23.89 24.28 -18.02
N GLU A 23 22.77 24.18 -18.73
CA GLU A 23 22.44 23.05 -19.59
C GLU A 23 23.46 22.82 -20.72
N THR A 24 24.10 23.89 -21.21
CA THR A 24 25.12 23.80 -22.27
C THR A 24 26.40 23.11 -21.80
N ILE A 25 26.66 23.10 -20.49
CA ILE A 25 27.79 22.40 -19.86
C ILE A 25 27.35 21.01 -19.39
N ARG A 26 26.15 20.93 -18.80
CA ARG A 26 25.64 19.70 -18.19
C ARG A 26 25.35 18.60 -19.21
N LYS A 27 24.59 18.88 -20.28
CA LYS A 27 24.17 17.85 -21.27
C LYS A 27 25.37 17.17 -21.96
N PRO A 28 26.39 17.91 -22.43
CA PRO A 28 27.57 17.26 -23.02
C PRO A 28 28.33 16.39 -22.01
N ALA A 29 28.42 16.82 -20.75
CA ALA A 29 29.09 16.05 -19.71
C ALA A 29 28.35 14.75 -19.38
N GLU A 30 27.01 14.79 -19.24
CA GLU A 30 26.16 13.61 -19.05
C GLU A 30 26.29 12.62 -20.23
N ALA A 31 26.27 13.12 -21.47
CA ALA A 31 26.44 12.29 -22.66
C ALA A 31 27.82 11.61 -22.70
N ALA A 32 28.90 12.34 -22.36
CA ALA A 32 30.25 11.79 -22.31
C ALA A 32 30.41 10.73 -21.21
N LEU A 33 29.80 10.93 -20.03
CA LEU A 33 29.77 9.94 -18.96
C LEU A 33 29.00 8.68 -19.38
N SER A 34 27.84 8.84 -20.03
CA SER A 34 27.05 7.72 -20.54
C SER A 34 27.82 6.87 -21.55
N GLN A 35 28.54 7.50 -22.49
CA GLN A 35 29.40 6.80 -23.44
C GLN A 35 30.58 6.09 -22.77
N SER A 36 31.03 6.61 -21.61
CA SER A 36 32.16 6.08 -20.86
C SER A 36 31.80 4.86 -20.00
N GLU A 37 30.53 4.66 -19.64
CA GLU A 37 30.09 3.58 -18.74
C GLU A 37 30.49 2.18 -19.20
N SER A 38 30.48 1.94 -20.51
CA SER A 38 30.79 0.63 -21.11
C SER A 38 32.28 0.34 -21.22
N ARG A 39 33.15 1.32 -20.96
CA ARG A 39 34.60 1.18 -21.15
C ARG A 39 35.25 0.51 -19.94
N PRO A 40 36.17 -0.45 -20.14
CA PRO A 40 36.94 -1.05 -19.06
C PRO A 40 37.70 -0.01 -18.23
N GLY A 41 37.74 -0.18 -16.91
CA GLY A 41 38.41 0.73 -15.98
C GLY A 41 37.58 1.95 -15.56
N PHE A 42 36.40 2.18 -16.15
CA PHE A 42 35.53 3.30 -15.75
C PHE A 42 35.12 3.22 -14.27
N CYS A 43 34.71 2.04 -13.80
CA CYS A 43 34.34 1.83 -12.40
C CYS A 43 35.54 2.02 -11.47
N SER A 44 36.73 1.56 -11.86
CA SER A 44 37.97 1.85 -11.12
C SER A 44 38.26 3.34 -11.01
N CYS A 45 38.11 4.12 -12.09
CA CYS A 45 38.27 5.58 -12.05
C CYS A 45 37.26 6.25 -11.11
N LEU A 46 35.98 5.84 -11.15
CA LEU A 46 34.97 6.35 -10.22
C LEU A 46 35.34 6.02 -8.77
N MET A 47 35.86 4.82 -8.51
CA MET A 47 36.28 4.41 -7.17
C MET A 47 37.47 5.24 -6.65
N GLU A 48 38.42 5.60 -7.51
CA GLU A 48 39.50 6.52 -7.14
C GLU A 48 38.95 7.92 -6.81
N VAL A 49 38.01 8.46 -7.60
CA VAL A 49 37.35 9.76 -7.28
C VAL A 49 36.62 9.70 -5.93
N ILE A 50 35.94 8.59 -5.63
CA ILE A 50 35.21 8.41 -4.37
C ILE A 50 36.17 8.36 -3.17
N THR A 51 37.36 7.77 -3.32
CA THR A 51 38.33 7.54 -2.22
C THR A 51 39.46 8.57 -2.15
N ALA A 52 39.52 9.49 -3.10
CA ALA A 52 40.49 10.58 -3.17
C ALA A 52 40.43 11.47 -1.92
N LYS A 53 41.56 11.57 -1.20
CA LYS A 53 41.68 12.33 0.07
C LYS A 53 41.60 13.84 -0.17
N ASP A 54 42.17 14.32 -1.26
CA ASP A 54 42.12 15.71 -1.73
C ASP A 54 40.70 16.15 -2.10
N LEU A 55 39.84 15.21 -2.50
CA LEU A 55 38.43 15.45 -2.80
C LEU A 55 37.49 15.22 -1.61
N ALA A 56 38.01 14.93 -0.41
CA ALA A 56 37.18 14.60 0.75
C ALA A 56 36.12 15.66 1.09
N SER A 57 36.39 16.93 0.80
CA SER A 57 35.46 18.06 0.96
C SER A 57 34.42 18.16 -0.18
N GLN A 58 34.67 17.60 -1.35
CA GLN A 58 33.82 17.64 -2.54
C GLN A 58 32.76 16.53 -2.51
N VAL A 59 31.84 16.62 -1.55
CA VAL A 59 30.84 15.57 -1.29
C VAL A 59 29.96 15.30 -2.51
N ASP A 60 29.50 16.33 -3.20
CA ASP A 60 28.56 16.19 -4.33
C ASP A 60 29.19 15.42 -5.51
N VAL A 61 30.45 15.72 -5.83
CA VAL A 61 31.17 15.03 -6.91
C VAL A 61 31.39 13.56 -6.55
N ARG A 62 31.77 13.26 -5.30
CA ARG A 62 31.95 11.89 -4.80
C ARG A 62 30.62 11.12 -4.76
N LEU A 63 29.51 11.80 -4.45
CA LEU A 63 28.17 11.21 -4.52
C LEU A 63 27.79 10.90 -5.96
N MET A 64 28.01 11.82 -6.89
CA MET A 64 27.73 11.60 -8.31
C MET A 64 28.53 10.42 -8.86
N ALA A 65 29.82 10.34 -8.54
CA ALA A 65 30.67 9.20 -8.88
C ALA A 65 30.09 7.88 -8.32
N SER A 66 29.63 7.89 -7.08
CA SER A 66 29.01 6.72 -6.44
C SER A 66 27.70 6.30 -7.11
N VAL A 67 26.91 7.26 -7.62
CA VAL A 67 25.67 6.98 -8.36
C VAL A 67 25.96 6.32 -9.71
N TYR A 68 26.91 6.86 -10.49
CA TYR A 68 27.34 6.24 -11.74
C TYR A 68 27.93 4.84 -11.51
N PHE A 69 28.70 4.65 -10.43
CA PHE A 69 29.24 3.33 -10.10
C PHE A 69 28.13 2.33 -9.75
N LYS A 70 27.16 2.72 -8.92
CA LYS A 70 25.98 1.89 -8.62
C LYS A 70 25.22 1.48 -9.89
N ASN A 71 25.02 2.42 -10.81
CA ASN A 71 24.33 2.17 -12.08
C ASN A 71 25.13 1.19 -12.95
N SER A 72 26.45 1.37 -12.99
CA SER A 72 27.37 0.48 -13.71
C SER A 72 27.35 -0.95 -13.17
N ILE A 73 27.27 -1.13 -11.85
CA ILE A 73 27.11 -2.46 -11.23
C ILE A 73 25.82 -3.13 -11.73
N ASN A 74 24.68 -2.43 -11.73
CA ASN A 74 23.41 -3.03 -12.15
C ASN A 74 23.37 -3.41 -13.65
N ARG A 75 24.04 -2.61 -14.49
CA ARG A 75 24.05 -2.80 -15.95
C ARG A 75 25.11 -3.81 -16.41
N TYR A 76 26.34 -3.70 -15.91
CA TYR A 76 27.53 -4.31 -16.49
C TYR A 76 28.27 -5.28 -15.55
N TRP A 77 27.85 -5.47 -14.30
CA TRP A 77 28.55 -6.40 -13.39
C TRP A 77 28.43 -7.87 -13.84
N ARG A 78 27.29 -8.28 -14.42
CA ARG A 78 27.12 -9.59 -15.04
C ARG A 78 27.29 -9.48 -16.56
N ASN A 79 27.99 -10.45 -17.14
CA ASN A 79 28.10 -10.57 -18.58
C ASN A 79 26.70 -10.83 -19.16
N ARG A 80 26.32 -10.06 -20.19
CA ARG A 80 25.08 -10.25 -20.95
C ARG A 80 25.46 -10.68 -22.37
N ARG A 81 24.49 -11.19 -23.13
CA ARG A 81 24.73 -11.60 -24.53
C ARG A 81 25.32 -10.46 -25.37
N ASP A 82 24.93 -9.22 -25.06
CA ASP A 82 25.30 -8.03 -25.85
C ASP A 82 26.36 -7.12 -25.19
N SER A 83 26.95 -7.54 -24.05
CA SER A 83 27.98 -6.75 -23.36
C SER A 83 28.96 -7.65 -22.63
N SER A 84 30.25 -7.45 -22.91
CA SER A 84 31.36 -8.16 -22.25
C SER A 84 31.49 -7.85 -20.75
N GLY A 85 30.73 -6.88 -20.24
CA GLY A 85 30.68 -6.53 -18.82
C GLY A 85 32.02 -6.04 -18.25
N ILE A 86 32.07 -5.92 -16.93
CA ILE A 86 33.30 -5.61 -16.17
C ILE A 86 34.16 -6.87 -16.06
N SER A 87 35.47 -6.75 -16.32
CA SER A 87 36.40 -7.89 -16.29
C SER A 87 36.57 -8.49 -14.89
N SER A 88 36.96 -9.76 -14.82
CA SER A 88 37.19 -10.44 -13.54
C SER A 88 38.29 -9.77 -12.70
N GLU A 89 39.35 -9.29 -13.35
CA GLU A 89 40.46 -8.57 -12.71
C GLU A 89 39.99 -7.25 -12.11
N GLU A 90 39.20 -6.47 -12.87
CA GLU A 90 38.64 -5.20 -12.39
C GLU A 90 37.68 -5.45 -11.21
N LYS A 91 36.84 -6.50 -11.26
CA LYS A 91 35.96 -6.87 -10.13
C LYS A 91 36.74 -7.18 -8.86
N VAL A 92 37.82 -7.97 -8.96
CA VAL A 92 38.66 -8.29 -7.79
C VAL A 92 39.28 -7.02 -7.21
N HIS A 93 39.84 -6.17 -8.07
CA HIS A 93 40.41 -4.88 -7.66
C HIS A 93 39.38 -3.99 -6.94
N LEU A 94 38.19 -3.81 -7.52
CA LEU A 94 37.12 -3.00 -6.94
C LEU A 94 36.66 -3.52 -5.57
N ARG A 95 36.50 -4.85 -5.43
CA ARG A 95 36.15 -5.48 -4.15
C ARG A 95 37.19 -5.21 -3.08
N GLN A 96 38.47 -5.38 -3.40
CA GLN A 96 39.57 -5.10 -2.48
C GLN A 96 39.63 -3.61 -2.10
N LYS A 97 39.49 -2.71 -3.08
CA LYS A 97 39.52 -1.26 -2.84
C LYS A 97 38.35 -0.82 -1.95
N LEU A 98 37.14 -1.32 -2.18
CA LEU A 98 35.97 -1.06 -1.32
C LEU A 98 36.21 -1.50 0.12
N LEU A 99 36.78 -2.69 0.32
CA LEU A 99 37.10 -3.22 1.65
C LEU A 99 38.28 -2.51 2.33
N SER A 100 39.14 -1.82 1.58
CA SER A 100 40.21 -0.99 2.15
C SER A 100 39.71 0.38 2.66
N HIS A 101 38.52 0.82 2.25
CA HIS A 101 37.97 2.14 2.56
C HIS A 101 36.72 2.05 3.46
N LEU A 102 36.85 1.38 4.61
CA LEU A 102 35.74 1.21 5.55
C LEU A 102 35.51 2.43 6.46
N ARG A 103 36.55 3.23 6.70
CA ARG A 103 36.52 4.38 7.61
C ARG A 103 36.22 5.69 6.88
N GLU A 104 35.01 5.81 6.33
CA GLU A 104 34.53 7.05 5.68
C GLU A 104 33.87 8.00 6.69
N GLU A 105 34.36 9.23 6.74
CA GLU A 105 33.86 10.28 7.64
C GLU A 105 32.50 10.82 7.18
N LYS A 106 32.33 11.08 5.88
CA LYS A 106 31.09 11.64 5.34
C LYS A 106 30.00 10.57 5.27
N TYR A 107 28.99 10.69 6.13
CA TYR A 107 27.91 9.71 6.27
C TYR A 107 27.22 9.36 4.94
N GLN A 108 26.96 10.35 4.07
CA GLN A 108 26.32 10.12 2.77
C GLN A 108 27.18 9.26 1.83
N ILE A 109 28.51 9.46 1.82
CA ILE A 109 29.43 8.63 1.04
C ILE A 109 29.51 7.22 1.64
N ALA A 110 29.61 7.10 2.96
CA ALA A 110 29.62 5.80 3.63
C ALA A 110 28.36 4.97 3.31
N GLN A 111 27.19 5.63 3.25
CA GLN A 111 25.94 4.98 2.82
C GLN A 111 26.02 4.48 1.39
N MET A 112 26.57 5.28 0.47
CA MET A 112 26.73 4.85 -0.92
C MET A 112 27.71 3.69 -1.06
N LEU A 113 28.84 3.73 -0.35
CA LEU A 113 29.80 2.61 -0.31
C LEU A 113 29.14 1.32 0.21
N ALA A 114 28.33 1.40 1.26
CA ALA A 114 27.57 0.27 1.76
C ALA A 114 26.58 -0.29 0.72
N VAL A 115 25.95 0.58 -0.09
CA VAL A 115 25.08 0.16 -1.21
C VAL A 115 25.88 -0.50 -2.34
N LEU A 116 27.06 0.03 -2.69
CA LEU A 116 27.93 -0.57 -3.70
C LEU A 116 28.34 -1.99 -3.27
N ILE A 117 28.82 -2.14 -2.04
CA ILE A 117 29.20 -3.45 -1.46
C ILE A 117 28.00 -4.39 -1.45
N SER A 118 26.81 -3.95 -1.01
CA SER A 118 25.64 -4.82 -0.95
C SER A 118 25.18 -5.29 -2.34
N LYS A 119 25.24 -4.42 -3.36
CA LYS A 119 24.89 -4.75 -4.74
C LYS A 119 25.87 -5.75 -5.35
N ILE A 120 27.16 -5.57 -5.13
CA ILE A 120 28.17 -6.52 -5.57
C ILE A 120 27.98 -7.87 -4.84
N ALA A 121 27.78 -7.85 -3.52
CA ALA A 121 27.54 -9.05 -2.73
C ALA A 121 26.30 -9.83 -3.23
N ARG A 122 25.23 -9.15 -3.69
CA ARG A 122 24.09 -9.84 -4.31
C ARG A 122 24.50 -10.71 -5.48
N PHE A 123 25.44 -10.27 -6.30
CA PHE A 123 25.88 -11.01 -7.47
C PHE A 123 26.92 -12.07 -7.13
N ASP A 124 27.86 -11.72 -6.26
CA ASP A 124 29.12 -12.44 -6.11
C ASP A 124 29.17 -13.32 -4.84
N TYR A 125 28.41 -13.00 -3.79
CA TYR A 125 28.33 -13.82 -2.58
C TYR A 125 27.35 -14.99 -2.74
N PRO A 126 27.71 -16.22 -2.31
CA PRO A 126 28.91 -16.60 -1.56
C PRO A 126 30.11 -17.06 -2.40
N ARG A 127 29.97 -17.23 -3.72
CA ARG A 127 30.96 -17.98 -4.53
C ARG A 127 32.20 -17.16 -4.89
N GLU A 128 32.01 -16.00 -5.49
CA GLU A 128 33.08 -15.15 -5.99
C GLU A 128 33.68 -14.28 -4.89
N TRP A 129 32.90 -13.99 -3.83
CA TRP A 129 33.29 -13.10 -2.71
C TRP A 129 33.08 -13.74 -1.32
N ALA A 130 33.59 -14.96 -1.13
CA ALA A 130 33.37 -15.76 0.08
C ALA A 130 33.89 -15.09 1.37
N GLU A 131 34.96 -14.31 1.27
CA GLU A 131 35.66 -13.69 2.40
C GLU A 131 35.00 -12.42 2.95
N LEU A 132 33.90 -11.95 2.35
CA LEU A 132 33.27 -10.67 2.70
C LEU A 132 32.93 -10.57 4.20
N PHE A 133 32.20 -11.53 4.76
CA PHE A 133 31.77 -11.47 6.16
C PHE A 133 32.92 -11.73 7.14
N SER A 134 33.84 -12.65 6.83
CA SER A 134 34.98 -12.93 7.68
C SER A 134 35.95 -11.74 7.76
N PHE A 135 36.17 -11.05 6.64
CA PHE A 135 36.96 -9.83 6.61
C PHE A 135 36.33 -8.72 7.46
N LEU A 136 35.03 -8.44 7.29
CA LEU A 136 34.32 -7.43 8.08
C LEU A 136 34.34 -7.75 9.58
N ALA A 137 34.19 -9.03 9.95
CA ALA A 137 34.28 -9.49 11.34
C ALA A 137 35.69 -9.28 11.93
N GLN A 138 36.74 -9.53 11.15
CA GLN A 138 38.13 -9.29 11.59
C GLN A 138 38.39 -7.80 11.82
N GLN A 139 37.94 -6.92 10.91
CA GLN A 139 38.12 -5.48 11.05
C GLN A 139 37.40 -4.91 12.29
N LEU A 140 36.26 -5.49 12.67
CA LEU A 140 35.52 -5.09 13.88
C LEU A 140 36.30 -5.29 15.18
N GLN A 141 37.25 -6.22 15.24
CA GLN A 141 38.03 -6.50 16.46
C GLN A 141 38.97 -5.35 16.87
N SER A 142 39.35 -4.48 15.92
CA SER A 142 40.26 -3.36 16.14
C SER A 142 39.66 -2.00 15.74
N ALA A 143 38.35 -1.97 15.46
CA ALA A 143 37.66 -0.79 14.96
C ALA A 143 37.42 0.26 16.06
N ASP A 144 37.65 1.53 15.73
CA ASP A 144 37.12 2.66 16.51
C ASP A 144 35.59 2.77 16.34
N VAL A 145 34.94 3.64 17.13
CA VAL A 145 33.47 3.80 17.14
C VAL A 145 32.93 4.11 15.73
N LEU A 146 33.61 4.99 15.00
CA LEU A 146 33.26 5.38 13.64
C LEU A 146 33.36 4.19 12.66
N THR A 147 34.50 3.50 12.62
CA THR A 147 34.72 2.36 11.72
C THR A 147 33.75 1.23 12.04
N SER A 148 33.53 0.96 13.33
CA SER A 148 32.55 -0.03 13.78
C SER A 148 31.15 0.31 13.25
N HIS A 149 30.71 1.55 13.42
CA HIS A 149 29.45 2.01 12.84
C HIS A 149 29.40 1.81 11.32
N ARG A 150 30.46 2.17 10.57
CA ARG A 150 30.49 2.01 9.11
C ARG A 150 30.39 0.55 8.69
N ILE A 151 31.07 -0.36 9.39
CA ILE A 151 30.97 -1.79 9.14
C ILE A 151 29.55 -2.30 9.40
N PHE A 152 28.89 -1.89 10.49
CA PHE A 152 27.50 -2.27 10.75
C PHE A 152 26.52 -1.73 9.69
N MET A 153 26.81 -0.57 9.11
CA MET A 153 26.04 -0.05 7.97
C MET A 153 26.19 -0.95 6.74
N ILE A 154 27.41 -1.38 6.43
CA ILE A 154 27.72 -2.30 5.33
C ILE A 154 27.05 -3.66 5.57
N LEU A 155 27.19 -4.23 6.77
CA LEU A 155 26.56 -5.49 7.16
C LEU A 155 25.04 -5.41 7.01
N PHE A 156 24.40 -4.36 7.53
CA PHE A 156 22.96 -4.18 7.41
C PHE A 156 22.51 -4.12 5.95
N ARG A 157 23.15 -3.28 5.12
CA ARG A 157 22.81 -3.15 3.69
C ARG A 157 23.00 -4.48 2.95
N THR A 158 24.10 -5.18 3.22
CA THR A 158 24.43 -6.47 2.59
C THR A 158 23.44 -7.55 2.98
N LEU A 159 23.16 -7.73 4.28
CA LEU A 159 22.21 -8.72 4.77
C LEU A 159 20.79 -8.45 4.25
N LYS A 160 20.37 -7.17 4.20
CA LYS A 160 19.09 -6.79 3.60
C LYS A 160 19.03 -7.15 2.11
N GLU A 161 20.09 -6.93 1.35
CA GLU A 161 20.10 -7.27 -0.08
C GLU A 161 20.05 -8.79 -0.29
N LEU A 162 20.81 -9.55 0.50
CA LEU A 162 20.86 -11.02 0.41
C LEU A 162 19.56 -11.69 0.87
N SER A 163 18.89 -11.18 1.91
CA SER A 163 17.65 -11.78 2.43
C SER A 163 16.47 -11.71 1.46
N THR A 164 16.54 -10.83 0.44
CA THR A 164 15.51 -10.74 -0.60
C THR A 164 15.62 -11.82 -1.67
N LYS A 165 16.72 -12.59 -1.71
CA LYS A 165 16.86 -13.70 -2.66
C LYS A 165 15.90 -14.83 -2.29
N ARG A 166 15.04 -15.23 -3.23
CA ARG A 166 13.94 -16.18 -2.98
C ARG A 166 14.23 -17.61 -3.38
N LEU A 167 15.33 -17.88 -4.10
CA LEU A 167 15.72 -19.23 -4.47
C LEU A 167 16.14 -20.03 -3.24
N THR A 168 15.80 -21.31 -3.19
CA THR A 168 16.06 -22.18 -2.03
C THR A 168 17.54 -22.24 -1.67
N ALA A 169 18.44 -22.29 -2.67
CA ALA A 169 19.88 -22.28 -2.44
C ALA A 169 20.34 -20.99 -1.73
N ASP A 170 19.82 -19.83 -2.15
CA ASP A 170 20.16 -18.55 -1.53
C ASP A 170 19.57 -18.43 -0.12
N GLN A 171 18.37 -18.96 0.12
CA GLN A 171 17.77 -18.99 1.46
C GLN A 171 18.59 -19.84 2.44
N ARG A 172 19.11 -20.99 1.98
CA ARG A 172 20.04 -21.82 2.77
C ARG A 172 21.33 -21.05 3.09
N ASN A 173 21.93 -20.41 2.08
CA ASN A 173 23.11 -19.57 2.28
C ASN A 173 22.84 -18.45 3.32
N PHE A 174 21.66 -17.82 3.29
CA PHE A 174 21.30 -16.79 4.26
C PHE A 174 21.08 -17.36 5.67
N ALA A 175 20.53 -18.58 5.79
CA ALA A 175 20.41 -19.27 7.07
C ALA A 175 21.80 -19.59 7.65
N GLU A 176 22.76 -20.02 6.82
CA GLU A 176 24.16 -20.21 7.24
C GLU A 176 24.80 -18.89 7.68
N ILE A 177 24.62 -17.79 6.95
CA ILE A 177 25.11 -16.48 7.39
C ILE A 177 24.54 -16.12 8.77
N SER A 178 23.23 -16.36 8.94
CA SER A 178 22.52 -16.09 10.20
C SER A 178 23.10 -16.89 11.36
N SER A 179 23.39 -18.17 11.17
CA SER A 179 23.96 -19.00 12.25
C SER A 179 25.35 -18.54 12.71
N HIS A 180 26.15 -17.94 11.82
CA HIS A 180 27.50 -17.47 12.15
C HIS A 180 27.50 -16.06 12.77
N LEU A 181 26.61 -15.17 12.32
CA LEU A 181 26.61 -13.76 12.74
C LEU A 181 25.72 -13.45 13.94
N PHE A 182 24.72 -14.29 14.22
CA PHE A 182 23.69 -13.99 15.22
C PHE A 182 24.28 -13.72 16.61
N GLU A 183 25.05 -14.66 17.18
CA GLU A 183 25.62 -14.53 18.52
C GLU A 183 26.48 -13.28 18.69
N TYR A 184 27.35 -13.00 17.72
CA TYR A 184 28.21 -11.82 17.75
C TYR A 184 27.40 -10.52 17.73
N CYS A 185 26.44 -10.41 16.81
CA CYS A 185 25.58 -9.21 16.72
C CYS A 185 24.72 -9.06 17.98
N TRP A 186 24.22 -10.16 18.52
CA TRP A 186 23.39 -10.19 19.71
C TRP A 186 24.13 -9.70 20.94
N HIS A 187 25.32 -10.25 21.21
CA HIS A 187 26.16 -9.82 22.33
C HIS A 187 26.59 -8.36 22.22
N LEU A 188 26.95 -7.89 21.02
CA LEU A 188 27.29 -6.49 20.84
C LEU A 188 26.09 -5.59 21.13
N TRP A 189 24.91 -5.94 20.63
CA TRP A 189 23.69 -5.17 20.88
C TRP A 189 23.37 -5.09 22.38
N GLN A 190 23.57 -6.18 23.13
CA GLN A 190 23.40 -6.23 24.58
C GLN A 190 24.44 -5.37 25.32
N SER A 191 25.69 -5.37 24.86
CA SER A 191 26.72 -4.48 25.43
C SER A 191 26.39 -3.01 25.18
N ASP A 192 26.01 -2.68 23.93
CA ASP A 192 25.72 -1.32 23.52
C ASP A 192 24.53 -0.72 24.28
N VAL A 193 23.47 -1.50 24.55
CA VAL A 193 22.33 -0.97 25.33
C VAL A 193 22.77 -0.57 26.74
N GLN A 194 23.67 -1.32 27.37
CA GLN A 194 24.20 -0.96 28.70
C GLN A 194 25.07 0.30 28.64
N THR A 195 25.93 0.41 27.63
CA THR A 195 26.75 1.61 27.40
C THR A 195 25.88 2.86 27.19
N ILE A 196 24.81 2.74 26.39
CA ILE A 196 23.90 3.85 26.11
C ILE A 196 23.17 4.29 27.38
N LEU A 197 22.60 3.34 28.13
CA LEU A 197 21.88 3.65 29.38
C LEU A 197 22.80 4.28 30.43
N HIS A 198 24.05 3.80 30.54
CA HIS A 198 25.04 4.43 31.40
C HIS A 198 25.32 5.88 30.96
N GLY A 199 25.58 6.10 29.67
CA GLY A 199 25.79 7.44 29.12
C GLY A 199 24.61 8.38 29.39
N PHE A 200 23.37 7.91 29.22
CA PHE A 200 22.17 8.70 29.49
C PHE A 200 22.04 9.05 30.98
N SER A 201 22.36 8.12 31.87
CA SER A 201 22.35 8.37 33.31
C SER A 201 23.38 9.44 33.70
N THR A 202 24.57 9.42 33.11
CA THR A 202 25.62 10.42 33.35
C THR A 202 25.20 11.80 32.85
N ILE A 203 24.64 11.89 31.64
CA ILE A 203 24.17 13.15 31.05
C ILE A 203 23.08 13.79 31.92
N THR A 204 22.13 12.98 32.39
CA THR A 204 21.01 13.47 33.22
C THR A 204 21.49 13.95 34.60
N GLN A 205 22.61 13.41 35.10
CA GLN A 205 23.21 13.81 36.38
C GLN A 205 24.14 15.04 36.25
N SER A 206 24.74 15.28 35.09
CA SER A 206 25.68 16.37 34.87
C SER A 206 24.96 17.67 34.43
N TYR A 207 24.61 18.53 35.38
CA TYR A 207 24.18 19.91 35.09
C TYR A 207 25.42 20.78 34.81
N ASN A 208 25.61 21.21 33.55
CA ASN A 208 26.58 22.24 33.10
C ASN A 208 28.08 21.89 33.18
N SER A 209 28.62 21.17 32.18
CA SER A 209 30.04 21.35 31.83
C SER A 209 30.27 21.25 30.32
N ASN A 210 31.10 22.13 29.77
CA ASN A 210 31.36 22.24 28.31
C ASN A 210 32.40 21.21 27.80
N ALA A 211 32.90 20.31 28.65
CA ALA A 211 33.88 19.28 28.27
C ALA A 211 33.25 18.01 27.65
N VAL A 212 31.93 18.03 27.39
CA VAL A 212 31.12 16.82 27.14
C VAL A 212 30.77 16.61 25.65
N GLU A 213 31.08 17.56 24.76
CA GLU A 213 30.67 17.50 23.35
C GLU A 213 31.26 16.31 22.57
N GLN A 214 32.56 15.98 22.75
CA GLN A 214 33.17 14.83 22.07
C GLN A 214 32.62 13.48 22.57
N HIS A 215 32.38 13.35 23.88
CA HIS A 215 31.78 12.15 24.45
C HIS A 215 30.31 11.97 24.01
N HIS A 216 29.58 13.06 23.75
CA HIS A 216 28.23 13.01 23.20
C HIS A 216 28.18 12.49 21.76
N ASP A 217 29.14 12.88 20.91
CA ASP A 217 29.16 12.43 19.51
C ASP A 217 29.52 10.93 19.39
N ASP A 218 30.48 10.43 20.18
CA ASP A 218 30.79 8.99 20.23
C ASP A 218 29.63 8.15 20.80
N LEU A 219 28.95 8.67 21.83
CA LEU A 219 27.75 8.04 22.38
C LEU A 219 26.63 8.01 21.33
N HIS A 220 26.43 9.10 20.58
CA HIS A 220 25.43 9.16 19.52
C HIS A 220 25.75 8.21 18.36
N LEU A 221 27.02 8.08 17.97
CA LEU A 221 27.43 7.05 16.99
C LEU A 221 27.17 5.64 17.51
N THR A 222 27.37 5.40 18.81
CA THR A 222 27.02 4.11 19.45
C THR A 222 25.51 3.86 19.38
N CYS A 223 24.68 4.88 19.63
CA CYS A 223 23.23 4.83 19.45
C CYS A 223 22.81 4.46 18.01
N GLU A 224 23.40 5.11 16.99
CA GLU A 224 23.11 4.81 15.59
C GLU A 224 23.58 3.41 15.17
N ARG A 225 24.75 2.97 15.65
CA ARG A 225 25.24 1.59 15.48
C ARG A 225 24.28 0.59 16.10
N TRP A 226 23.81 0.84 17.32
CA TRP A 226 22.86 -0.03 18.02
C TRP A 226 21.55 -0.18 17.23
N LEU A 227 21.04 0.90 16.61
CA LEU A 227 19.88 0.83 15.72
C LEU A 227 20.13 0.01 14.44
N LEU A 228 21.33 0.08 13.87
CA LEU A 228 21.73 -0.77 12.73
C LEU A 228 21.81 -2.23 13.16
N CYS A 229 22.41 -2.51 14.31
CA CYS A 229 22.53 -3.85 14.87
C CYS A 229 21.15 -4.46 15.19
N LEU A 230 20.21 -3.68 15.74
CA LEU A 230 18.82 -4.09 15.93
C LEU A 230 18.15 -4.52 14.61
N LYS A 231 18.38 -3.76 13.52
CA LYS A 231 17.85 -4.09 12.19
C LYS A 231 18.49 -5.38 11.65
N ILE A 232 19.77 -5.60 11.91
CA ILE A 232 20.48 -6.83 11.55
C ILE A 232 19.87 -8.01 12.29
N ILE A 233 19.79 -7.97 13.62
CA ILE A 233 19.18 -9.03 14.45
C ILE A 233 17.78 -9.37 13.95
N CYS A 234 16.94 -8.35 13.70
CA CYS A 234 15.61 -8.53 13.13
C CYS A 234 15.65 -9.31 11.80
N GLN A 235 16.57 -8.96 10.89
CA GLN A 235 16.72 -9.65 9.60
C GLN A 235 17.19 -11.10 9.77
N LEU A 236 18.15 -11.34 10.66
CA LEU A 236 18.68 -12.68 10.96
C LEU A 236 17.59 -13.58 11.54
N VAL A 237 16.76 -13.08 12.47
CA VAL A 237 15.64 -13.84 13.03
C VAL A 237 14.58 -14.11 11.97
N ILE A 238 14.11 -13.09 11.25
CA ILE A 238 12.96 -13.22 10.33
C ILE A 238 13.30 -14.04 9.07
N SER A 239 14.49 -13.82 8.50
CA SER A 239 14.89 -14.40 7.22
C SER A 239 15.88 -15.55 7.35
N GLY A 240 16.61 -15.65 8.47
CA GLY A 240 17.55 -16.73 8.73
C GLY A 240 16.87 -18.03 9.17
N PHE A 241 15.68 -17.92 9.75
CA PHE A 241 14.90 -19.06 10.22
C PHE A 241 13.63 -19.24 9.39
N GLN A 242 13.26 -20.50 9.17
CA GLN A 242 11.97 -20.83 8.58
C GLN A 242 10.85 -20.43 9.55
N SER A 243 9.74 -19.93 9.02
CA SER A 243 8.57 -19.56 9.85
C SER A 243 8.03 -20.79 10.58
N ASP A 244 7.81 -20.66 11.89
CA ASP A 244 7.28 -21.74 12.73
C ASP A 244 5.79 -22.01 12.43
N ALA A 245 5.06 -21.05 11.86
CA ALA A 245 3.72 -21.28 11.29
C ALA A 245 3.74 -22.34 10.18
N LYS A 246 4.88 -22.49 9.48
CA LYS A 246 5.08 -23.47 8.42
C LYS A 246 5.69 -24.77 8.92
N CYS A 247 6.80 -24.71 9.65
CA CYS A 247 7.55 -25.92 10.05
C CYS A 247 7.20 -26.46 11.44
N VAL A 248 6.50 -25.68 12.28
CA VAL A 248 6.11 -26.03 13.65
C VAL A 248 7.33 -26.28 14.58
N GLN A 249 8.52 -25.86 14.13
CA GLN A 249 9.74 -25.92 14.91
C GLN A 249 9.94 -24.62 15.68
N GLU A 250 10.31 -24.75 16.94
CA GLU A 250 10.65 -23.61 17.78
C GLU A 250 11.86 -22.85 17.25
N VAL A 251 11.75 -21.52 17.20
CA VAL A 251 12.85 -20.62 16.84
C VAL A 251 13.42 -20.01 18.11
N ARG A 252 14.46 -20.65 18.67
CA ARG A 252 15.10 -20.26 19.94
C ARG A 252 15.43 -18.76 20.05
N PRO A 253 16.00 -18.10 19.02
CA PRO A 253 16.26 -16.65 19.05
C PRO A 253 15.04 -15.79 19.42
N VAL A 254 13.82 -16.23 19.15
CA VAL A 254 12.60 -15.49 19.51
C VAL A 254 12.48 -15.34 21.02
N LYS A 255 12.74 -16.41 21.78
CA LYS A 255 12.65 -16.43 23.25
C LYS A 255 13.82 -15.71 23.91
N GLU A 256 14.97 -15.65 23.26
CA GLU A 256 16.16 -14.94 23.75
C GLU A 256 16.05 -13.44 23.49
N VAL A 257 15.62 -13.05 22.29
CA VAL A 257 15.64 -11.65 21.85
C VAL A 257 14.45 -10.87 22.40
N SER A 258 13.23 -11.40 22.28
CA SER A 258 12.00 -10.63 22.50
C SER A 258 11.88 -10.05 23.93
N PRO A 259 12.14 -10.80 25.01
CA PRO A 259 12.07 -10.26 26.37
C PRO A 259 13.11 -9.15 26.63
N VAL A 260 14.30 -9.28 26.04
CA VAL A 260 15.38 -8.31 26.19
C VAL A 260 15.07 -7.02 25.41
N LEU A 261 14.48 -7.13 24.21
CA LEU A 261 14.00 -5.95 23.47
C LEU A 261 12.93 -5.18 24.26
N LEU A 262 12.01 -5.90 24.90
CA LEU A 262 10.99 -5.29 25.77
C LEU A 262 11.64 -4.55 26.94
N ASN A 263 12.61 -5.17 27.61
CA ASN A 263 13.34 -4.55 28.72
C ASN A 263 14.08 -3.28 28.27
N ALA A 264 14.64 -3.28 27.06
CA ALA A 264 15.27 -2.08 26.50
C ALA A 264 14.25 -0.95 26.27
N VAL A 265 13.04 -1.25 25.77
CA VAL A 265 11.95 -0.25 25.69
C VAL A 265 11.68 0.33 27.08
N GLN A 266 11.46 -0.52 28.08
CA GLN A 266 11.18 -0.11 29.45
C GLN A 266 12.29 0.76 30.05
N SER A 267 13.54 0.49 29.69
CA SER A 267 14.71 1.23 30.18
C SER A 267 14.91 2.59 29.49
N PHE A 268 14.49 2.73 28.22
CA PHE A 268 14.59 3.99 27.49
C PHE A 268 13.45 4.97 27.76
N LEU A 269 12.24 4.47 28.04
CA LEU A 269 11.06 5.31 28.25
C LEU A 269 11.24 6.41 29.32
N PRO A 270 11.87 6.17 30.49
CA PRO A 270 12.08 7.22 31.49
C PRO A 270 12.87 8.44 31.00
N TYR A 271 13.75 8.27 30.01
CA TYR A 271 14.56 9.36 29.46
C TYR A 271 13.82 10.21 28.42
N TYR A 272 12.65 9.78 27.95
CA TYR A 272 11.89 10.51 26.93
C TYR A 272 11.56 11.93 27.39
N THR A 273 11.16 12.11 28.65
CA THR A 273 10.84 13.43 29.21
C THR A 273 12.08 14.18 29.63
N SER A 274 13.04 13.48 30.23
CA SER A 274 14.29 14.08 30.70
C SER A 274 15.05 14.79 29.58
N PHE A 275 15.01 14.27 28.35
CA PHE A 275 15.73 14.84 27.21
C PHE A 275 14.91 15.76 26.31
N GLN A 276 13.60 15.89 26.53
CA GLN A 276 12.70 16.67 25.68
C GLN A 276 13.18 18.12 25.50
N ASN A 277 13.60 18.77 26.59
CA ASN A 277 13.94 20.20 26.60
C ASN A 277 15.45 20.51 26.72
N GLY A 278 16.33 19.49 26.57
CA GLY A 278 17.78 19.66 26.79
C GLY A 278 18.68 18.95 25.79
N HIS A 279 18.23 17.86 25.17
CA HIS A 279 19.08 17.02 24.31
C HIS A 279 18.31 16.50 23.09
N PRO A 280 18.04 17.35 22.07
CA PRO A 280 17.18 16.98 20.95
C PRO A 280 17.69 15.77 20.14
N LYS A 281 19.02 15.61 20.00
CA LYS A 281 19.62 14.44 19.33
C LYS A 281 19.28 13.12 20.04
N PHE A 282 19.38 13.09 21.37
CA PHE A 282 19.09 11.87 22.15
C PHE A 282 17.58 11.65 22.32
N TRP A 283 16.80 12.73 22.38
CA TRP A 283 15.35 12.65 22.36
C TRP A 283 14.81 12.04 21.05
N ASP A 284 15.33 12.48 19.88
CA ASP A 284 15.02 11.85 18.59
C ASP A 284 15.41 10.36 18.56
N PHE A 285 16.60 10.04 19.08
CA PHE A 285 17.03 8.66 19.20
C PHE A 285 16.07 7.81 20.05
N ILE A 286 15.64 8.28 21.23
CA ILE A 286 14.70 7.54 22.10
C ILE A 286 13.39 7.28 21.35
N LYS A 287 12.87 8.29 20.64
CA LYS A 287 11.66 8.13 19.82
C LYS A 287 11.83 7.00 18.81
N ARG A 288 12.91 7.08 18.01
CA ARG A 288 13.24 6.08 17.00
C ARG A 288 13.50 4.69 17.60
N ALA A 289 14.17 4.62 18.74
CA ALA A 289 14.50 3.38 19.44
C ALA A 289 13.26 2.65 19.93
N CYS A 290 12.40 3.30 20.73
CA CYS A 290 11.18 2.72 21.27
C CYS A 290 10.24 2.27 20.14
N THR A 291 10.00 3.12 19.14
CA THR A 291 9.16 2.76 17.98
C THR A 291 9.77 1.61 17.18
N LYS A 292 11.09 1.57 16.98
CA LYS A 292 11.73 0.50 16.20
C LYS A 292 11.77 -0.82 16.94
N LEU A 293 12.02 -0.84 18.25
CA LEU A 293 11.96 -2.03 19.09
C LEU A 293 10.57 -2.67 19.03
N MET A 294 9.51 -1.88 19.20
CA MET A 294 8.14 -2.37 19.07
C MET A 294 7.84 -2.90 17.66
N LYS A 295 8.29 -2.20 16.61
CA LYS A 295 8.16 -2.70 15.22
C LYS A 295 8.87 -4.04 15.01
N VAL A 296 10.01 -4.27 15.67
CA VAL A 296 10.74 -5.56 15.59
C VAL A 296 9.97 -6.66 16.32
N LEU A 297 9.42 -6.39 17.51
CA LEU A 297 8.58 -7.35 18.24
C LEU A 297 7.36 -7.78 17.41
N VAL A 298 6.65 -6.83 16.80
CA VAL A 298 5.52 -7.11 15.89
C VAL A 298 5.98 -7.98 14.71
N ALA A 299 7.08 -7.64 14.07
CA ALA A 299 7.58 -8.40 12.92
C ALA A 299 8.02 -9.83 13.29
N ILE A 300 8.60 -10.02 14.47
CA ILE A 300 8.91 -11.36 15.00
C ILE A 300 7.62 -12.13 15.27
N GLN A 301 6.63 -11.53 15.92
CA GLN A 301 5.34 -12.18 16.21
C GLN A 301 4.61 -12.61 14.93
N GLN A 302 4.58 -11.77 13.90
CA GLN A 302 3.94 -12.09 12.62
C GLN A 302 4.66 -13.22 11.86
N ARG A 303 5.99 -13.30 11.98
CA ARG A 303 6.81 -14.31 11.28
C ARG A 303 6.87 -15.64 12.01
N HIS A 304 6.96 -15.59 13.33
CA HIS A 304 7.17 -16.73 14.23
C HIS A 304 6.11 -16.76 15.34
N PRO A 305 4.81 -16.85 15.00
CA PRO A 305 3.74 -16.76 15.98
C PRO A 305 3.84 -17.81 17.08
N TYR A 306 4.17 -19.06 16.79
CA TYR A 306 4.16 -20.09 17.84
C TYR A 306 5.30 -19.93 18.86
N SER A 307 6.50 -19.56 18.40
CA SER A 307 7.65 -19.29 19.28
C SER A 307 7.42 -18.01 20.09
N PHE A 308 6.80 -17.00 19.49
CA PHE A 308 6.42 -15.77 20.18
C PHE A 308 5.27 -15.99 21.18
N GLY A 309 4.37 -16.93 20.87
CA GLY A 309 3.23 -17.31 21.69
C GLY A 309 3.60 -18.04 22.98
N ASP A 310 4.86 -18.41 23.17
CA ASP A 310 5.35 -18.95 24.43
C ASP A 310 5.07 -17.97 25.58
N LYS A 311 4.66 -18.51 26.73
CA LYS A 311 4.32 -17.74 27.93
C LYS A 311 5.46 -16.81 28.36
N CYS A 312 6.73 -17.19 28.20
CA CYS A 312 7.84 -16.32 28.60
C CYS A 312 8.03 -15.08 27.72
N VAL A 313 7.42 -15.05 26.52
CA VAL A 313 7.50 -13.94 25.58
C VAL A 313 6.18 -13.19 25.50
N LEU A 314 5.09 -13.90 25.19
CA LEU A 314 3.79 -13.30 24.92
C LEU A 314 3.25 -12.54 26.14
N GLN A 315 3.33 -13.15 27.34
CA GLN A 315 2.74 -12.58 28.55
C GLN A 315 3.42 -11.25 28.95
N PRO A 316 4.76 -11.14 29.07
CA PRO A 316 5.40 -9.86 29.36
C PRO A 316 5.10 -8.76 28.33
N VAL A 317 5.20 -9.09 27.03
CA VAL A 317 5.00 -8.12 25.95
C VAL A 317 3.55 -7.62 25.91
N LEU A 318 2.59 -8.53 25.97
CA LEU A 318 1.17 -8.18 25.91
C LEU A 318 0.73 -7.42 27.16
N ASN A 319 1.18 -7.83 28.35
CA ASN A 319 0.88 -7.09 29.59
C ASN A 319 1.42 -5.66 29.54
N PHE A 320 2.65 -5.49 29.08
CA PHE A 320 3.24 -4.17 28.93
C PHE A 320 2.44 -3.29 27.98
N CYS A 321 2.11 -3.79 26.78
CA CYS A 321 1.35 -3.02 25.79
C CYS A 321 -0.05 -2.67 26.30
N LEU A 322 -0.76 -3.63 26.89
CA LEU A 322 -2.10 -3.41 27.44
C LEU A 322 -2.07 -2.35 28.55
N ASN A 323 -1.09 -2.41 29.46
CA ASN A 323 -0.96 -1.42 30.54
C ASN A 323 -0.68 -0.01 29.99
N LYS A 324 0.22 0.11 29.00
CA LYS A 324 0.49 1.40 28.34
C LYS A 324 -0.71 1.95 27.58
N ILE A 325 -1.63 1.10 27.11
CA ILE A 325 -2.87 1.56 26.47
C ILE A 325 -3.90 1.99 27.53
N THR A 326 -4.12 1.17 28.56
CA THR A 326 -5.19 1.40 29.55
C THR A 326 -4.86 2.51 30.54
N ASP A 327 -3.60 2.59 30.98
CA ASP A 327 -3.13 3.53 31.99
C ASP A 327 -1.73 4.07 31.65
N PRO A 328 -1.61 4.87 30.56
CA PRO A 328 -0.36 5.53 30.20
C PRO A 328 -0.02 6.63 31.21
N GLU A 329 1.27 6.76 31.54
CA GLU A 329 1.77 7.95 32.21
C GLU A 329 1.53 9.20 31.34
N PRO A 330 1.35 10.40 31.94
CA PRO A 330 1.02 11.63 31.19
C PRO A 330 1.97 11.92 30.04
N ASP A 331 3.25 11.64 30.25
CA ASP A 331 4.28 11.86 29.25
C ASP A 331 4.20 10.88 28.07
N ILE A 332 3.75 9.65 28.32
CA ILE A 332 3.56 8.61 27.31
C ILE A 332 2.33 8.91 26.44
N LEU A 333 1.32 9.58 26.98
CA LEU A 333 0.18 10.07 26.18
C LEU A 333 0.63 10.99 25.04
N SER A 334 1.64 11.83 25.29
CA SER A 334 2.21 12.71 24.25
C SER A 334 3.08 11.96 23.21
N PHE A 335 3.45 10.71 23.47
CA PHE A 335 4.27 9.89 22.58
C PHE A 335 3.41 8.96 21.73
N GLU A 336 2.54 9.55 20.90
CA GLU A 336 1.52 8.83 20.12
C GLU A 336 2.10 7.71 19.25
N GLN A 337 3.22 7.95 18.56
CA GLN A 337 3.85 6.95 17.70
C GLN A 337 4.23 5.67 18.46
N PHE A 338 4.54 5.76 19.76
CA PHE A 338 4.82 4.61 20.60
C PHE A 338 3.53 3.88 20.99
N LEU A 339 2.50 4.62 21.42
CA LEU A 339 1.18 4.05 21.74
C LEU A 339 0.56 3.31 20.55
N ILE A 340 0.68 3.87 19.35
CA ILE A 340 0.28 3.20 18.10
C ILE A 340 0.98 1.85 17.97
N LYS A 341 2.29 1.73 18.28
CA LYS A 341 2.97 0.43 18.20
C LYS A 341 2.58 -0.53 19.32
N CYS A 342 2.18 -0.04 20.50
CA CYS A 342 1.54 -0.88 21.50
C CYS A 342 0.19 -1.42 21.01
N MET A 343 -0.67 -0.58 20.43
CA MET A 343 -1.96 -1.00 19.87
C MET A 343 -1.80 -1.98 18.70
N VAL A 344 -0.87 -1.71 17.76
CA VAL A 344 -0.53 -2.62 16.67
C VAL A 344 -0.06 -3.99 17.19
N MET A 345 0.73 -4.02 18.27
CA MET A 345 1.18 -5.27 18.90
C MET A 345 0.00 -6.07 19.47
N VAL A 346 -0.88 -5.43 20.24
CA VAL A 346 -2.08 -6.08 20.80
C VAL A 346 -2.99 -6.58 19.66
N LYS A 347 -3.25 -5.75 18.65
CA LYS A 347 -4.06 -6.10 17.49
C LYS A 347 -3.46 -7.31 16.76
N SER A 348 -2.17 -7.29 16.45
CA SER A 348 -1.48 -8.39 15.74
C SER A 348 -1.58 -9.72 16.47
N VAL A 349 -1.56 -9.69 17.81
CA VAL A 349 -1.78 -10.88 18.64
C VAL A 349 -3.23 -11.36 18.58
N LEU A 350 -4.21 -10.46 18.68
CA LEU A 350 -5.64 -10.82 18.68
C LEU A 350 -6.16 -11.29 17.31
N GLU A 351 -5.59 -10.76 16.22
CA GLU A 351 -5.93 -11.15 14.84
C GLU A 351 -5.19 -12.40 14.36
N CYS A 352 -4.19 -12.86 15.10
CA CYS A 352 -3.32 -13.97 14.73
C CYS A 352 -4.12 -15.26 14.50
N LYS A 353 -4.22 -15.70 13.24
CA LYS A 353 -4.99 -16.90 12.86
C LYS A 353 -4.43 -18.16 13.50
N GLU A 354 -3.11 -18.22 13.68
CA GLU A 354 -2.40 -19.34 14.29
C GLU A 354 -2.74 -19.52 15.78
N TYR A 355 -3.22 -18.48 16.46
CA TYR A 355 -3.65 -18.53 17.87
C TYR A 355 -5.12 -18.90 18.03
N LYS A 356 -5.92 -18.87 16.96
CA LYS A 356 -7.33 -19.28 16.99
C LYS A 356 -7.40 -20.81 16.93
N PRO A 357 -8.15 -21.46 17.84
CA PRO A 357 -8.30 -22.92 17.82
C PRO A 357 -8.97 -23.36 16.51
N SER A 358 -8.31 -24.22 15.74
CA SER A 358 -8.80 -24.70 14.45
C SER A 358 -10.04 -25.61 14.63
N LEU A 359 -11.16 -25.25 13.99
CA LEU A 359 -12.41 -26.04 13.92
C LEU A 359 -12.34 -27.19 12.89
N THR A 360 -11.16 -27.75 12.61
CA THR A 360 -11.05 -28.88 11.69
C THR A 360 -11.66 -30.13 12.31
N GLY A 361 -12.62 -30.72 11.58
CA GLY A 361 -13.28 -31.97 11.92
C GLY A 361 -12.26 -33.09 12.14
N ARG A 362 -12.59 -34.01 13.06
CA ARG A 362 -11.75 -35.17 13.36
C ARG A 362 -11.64 -36.03 12.10
N VAL A 363 -10.50 -36.03 11.41
CA VAL A 363 -10.14 -37.16 10.56
C VAL A 363 -9.71 -38.27 11.53
N MET A 364 -10.64 -39.18 11.79
CA MET A 364 -10.32 -40.42 12.51
C MET A 364 -9.47 -41.29 11.58
N GLU A 365 -8.40 -41.85 12.13
CA GLU A 365 -7.51 -42.88 11.53
C GLU A 365 -6.29 -42.39 10.72
N GLU A 366 -5.30 -41.78 11.39
CA GLU A 366 -3.89 -41.96 11.00
C GLU A 366 -2.98 -42.04 12.25
N ASN A 367 -2.19 -43.12 12.38
CA ASN A 367 -1.38 -43.46 13.56
C ASN A 367 -0.07 -42.63 13.69
N GLY A 368 -0.10 -41.34 13.35
CA GLY A 368 1.02 -40.41 13.54
C GLY A 368 0.54 -39.06 14.07
N VAL A 369 1.37 -38.36 14.86
CA VAL A 369 1.08 -36.95 15.19
C VAL A 369 1.30 -36.15 13.90
N THR A 370 0.23 -35.89 13.18
CA THR A 370 0.27 -35.08 11.96
C THR A 370 0.70 -33.65 12.29
N LEU A 371 1.29 -32.95 11.31
CA LEU A 371 1.68 -31.55 11.44
C LEU A 371 0.51 -30.67 11.91
N GLU A 372 -0.72 -31.02 11.49
CA GLU A 372 -1.95 -30.36 11.89
C GLU A 372 -2.26 -30.55 13.37
N GLN A 373 -2.06 -31.75 13.92
CA GLN A 373 -2.24 -32.01 15.35
C GLN A 373 -1.22 -31.23 16.19
N MET A 374 0.02 -31.08 15.72
CA MET A 374 1.02 -30.24 16.41
C MET A 374 0.60 -28.76 16.42
N LYS A 375 0.15 -28.22 15.28
CA LYS A 375 -0.37 -26.84 15.19
C LYS A 375 -1.55 -26.61 16.12
N LYS A 376 -2.47 -27.58 16.20
CA LYS A 376 -3.62 -27.52 17.10
C LYS A 376 -3.19 -27.46 18.57
N ASN A 377 -2.22 -28.29 18.98
CA ASN A 377 -1.72 -28.29 20.35
C ASN A 377 -1.06 -26.95 20.73
N LEU A 378 -0.25 -26.38 19.84
CA LEU A 378 0.38 -25.08 20.06
C LEU A 378 -0.65 -23.95 20.09
N SER A 379 -1.59 -23.94 19.15
CA SER A 379 -2.69 -22.96 19.11
C SER A 379 -3.48 -22.97 20.43
N ASN A 380 -3.86 -24.15 20.93
CA ASN A 380 -4.55 -24.28 22.22
C ASN A 380 -3.71 -23.78 23.40
N ALA A 381 -2.39 -24.05 23.40
CA ALA A 381 -1.50 -23.57 24.45
C ALA A 381 -1.43 -22.04 24.47
N VAL A 382 -1.29 -21.40 23.29
CA VAL A 382 -1.27 -19.94 23.18
C VAL A 382 -2.63 -19.34 23.53
N ALA A 383 -3.73 -19.94 23.08
CA ALA A 383 -5.08 -19.53 23.44
C ALA A 383 -5.29 -19.56 24.96
N GLY A 384 -4.79 -20.59 25.66
CA GLY A 384 -4.82 -20.66 27.12
C GLY A 384 -4.06 -19.51 27.79
N VAL A 385 -2.90 -19.12 27.26
CA VAL A 385 -2.15 -17.94 27.72
C VAL A 385 -2.96 -16.67 27.49
N LEU A 386 -3.54 -16.48 26.30
CA LEU A 386 -4.35 -15.30 25.98
C LEU A 386 -5.56 -15.13 26.90
N THR A 387 -6.32 -16.21 27.14
CA THR A 387 -7.46 -16.20 28.09
C THR A 387 -7.04 -15.77 29.49
N SER A 388 -5.83 -16.17 29.94
CA SER A 388 -5.31 -15.74 31.25
C SER A 388 -4.88 -14.26 31.29
N LEU A 389 -4.45 -13.70 30.17
CA LEU A 389 -3.99 -12.30 30.06
C LEU A 389 -5.13 -11.31 29.84
N LEU A 390 -6.21 -11.77 29.24
CA LEU A 390 -7.39 -11.00 28.88
C LEU A 390 -8.63 -11.60 29.58
N PRO A 391 -8.72 -11.53 30.92
CA PRO A 391 -9.97 -11.83 31.61
C PRO A 391 -11.04 -10.82 31.19
N ASN A 392 -12.31 -11.20 31.35
CA ASN A 392 -13.46 -10.38 30.95
C ASN A 392 -13.38 -8.93 31.44
N GLU A 393 -12.97 -8.70 32.69
CA GLU A 393 -12.80 -7.36 33.27
C GLU A 393 -11.80 -6.50 32.49
N ARG A 394 -10.67 -7.09 32.07
CA ARG A 394 -9.64 -6.38 31.30
C ARG A 394 -10.08 -6.12 29.87
N ILE A 395 -10.82 -7.04 29.26
CA ILE A 395 -11.44 -6.85 27.93
C ILE A 395 -12.42 -5.68 27.97
N ILE A 396 -13.29 -5.63 28.99
CA ILE A 396 -14.25 -4.55 29.21
C ILE A 396 -13.54 -3.22 29.46
N LEU A 397 -12.49 -3.21 30.30
CA LEU A 397 -11.68 -2.01 30.56
C LEU A 397 -11.02 -1.50 29.28
N LEU A 398 -10.40 -2.37 28.50
CA LEU A 398 -9.75 -2.01 27.25
C LEU A 398 -10.77 -1.40 26.27
N CYS A 399 -11.92 -2.05 26.09
CA CYS A 399 -13.02 -1.54 25.27
C CYS A 399 -13.45 -0.13 25.70
N ASN A 400 -13.69 0.07 27.00
CA ASN A 400 -14.06 1.38 27.52
C ASN A 400 -12.97 2.43 27.31
N VAL A 401 -11.70 2.09 27.52
CA VAL A 401 -10.59 3.04 27.31
C VAL A 401 -10.46 3.41 25.83
N LEU A 402 -10.58 2.45 24.91
CA LEU A 402 -10.54 2.73 23.47
C LEU A 402 -11.60 3.76 23.08
N ILE A 403 -12.85 3.55 23.50
CA ILE A 403 -13.97 4.45 23.18
C ILE A 403 -13.85 5.79 23.91
N ARG A 404 -13.60 5.78 25.22
CA ARG A 404 -13.70 6.99 26.06
C ARG A 404 -12.46 7.87 26.04
N ARG A 405 -11.33 7.37 25.53
CA ARG A 405 -10.07 8.12 25.44
C ARG A 405 -9.59 8.28 24.01
N TYR A 406 -9.48 7.18 23.26
CA TYR A 406 -8.78 7.20 21.97
C TYR A 406 -9.68 7.44 20.76
N PHE A 407 -10.99 7.23 20.88
CA PHE A 407 -11.96 7.62 19.84
C PHE A 407 -12.38 9.09 19.99
N VAL A 408 -12.18 9.71 21.16
CA VAL A 408 -12.59 11.09 21.41
C VAL A 408 -11.72 12.04 20.60
N LEU A 409 -12.32 12.92 19.80
CA LEU A 409 -11.58 13.96 19.06
C LEU A 409 -10.79 14.84 20.04
N THR A 410 -9.51 15.03 19.75
CA THR A 410 -8.64 15.95 20.48
C THR A 410 -8.81 17.38 19.97
N ALA A 411 -8.22 18.35 20.68
CA ALA A 411 -8.16 19.72 20.20
C ALA A 411 -7.42 19.84 18.86
N SER A 412 -6.33 19.07 18.68
CA SER A 412 -5.59 18.99 17.42
C SER A 412 -6.47 18.48 16.28
N ASP A 413 -7.26 17.42 16.51
CA ASP A 413 -8.16 16.89 15.49
C ASP A 413 -9.22 17.93 15.05
N LEU A 414 -9.73 18.71 16.02
CA LEU A 414 -10.73 19.75 15.75
C LEU A 414 -10.13 20.96 15.02
N GLU A 415 -8.88 21.30 15.31
CA GLU A 415 -8.11 22.32 14.58
C GLU A 415 -7.81 21.85 13.15
N GLU A 416 -7.32 20.62 12.97
CA GLU A 416 -7.09 20.01 11.65
C GLU A 416 -8.38 19.98 10.81
N TRP A 417 -9.52 19.59 11.40
CA TRP A 417 -10.82 19.66 10.73
C TRP A 417 -11.19 21.11 10.38
N TYR A 418 -11.05 22.05 11.31
CA TYR A 418 -11.40 23.45 11.04
C TYR A 418 -10.57 24.05 9.89
N GLU A 419 -9.27 23.73 9.82
CA GLU A 419 -8.37 24.22 8.77
C GLU A 419 -8.66 23.59 7.41
N ASN A 420 -8.83 22.26 7.36
CA ASN A 420 -9.08 21.55 6.11
C ASN A 420 -10.06 20.37 6.33
N PRO A 421 -11.39 20.61 6.22
CA PRO A 421 -12.40 19.57 6.43
C PRO A 421 -12.34 18.43 5.42
N GLU A 422 -11.83 18.71 4.22
CA GLU A 422 -11.65 17.74 3.15
C GLU A 422 -10.49 16.77 3.48
N ALA A 423 -9.32 17.29 3.81
CA ALA A 423 -8.18 16.46 4.23
C ALA A 423 -8.51 15.66 5.50
N PHE A 424 -9.15 16.31 6.49
CA PHE A 424 -9.59 15.62 7.70
C PHE A 424 -10.48 14.42 7.40
N HIS A 425 -11.39 14.51 6.42
CA HIS A 425 -12.26 13.37 6.06
C HIS A 425 -11.45 12.14 5.64
N HIS A 426 -10.43 12.33 4.81
CA HIS A 426 -9.59 11.25 4.29
C HIS A 426 -8.57 10.73 5.31
N GLU A 427 -8.01 11.61 6.15
CA GLU A 427 -7.10 11.19 7.23
C GLU A 427 -7.79 10.30 8.28
N GLN A 428 -9.12 10.42 8.42
CA GLN A 428 -9.91 9.55 9.30
C GLN A 428 -10.27 8.21 8.64
N ASP A 429 -9.90 7.96 7.38
CA ASP A 429 -10.16 6.67 6.73
C ASP A 429 -9.25 5.57 7.28
N MET A 430 -9.77 4.35 7.45
CA MET A 430 -9.08 3.27 8.15
C MET A 430 -7.83 2.75 7.40
N VAL A 431 -7.56 3.22 6.18
CA VAL A 431 -6.39 2.81 5.37
C VAL A 431 -5.07 3.18 6.06
N GLN A 432 -5.03 4.30 6.82
CA GLN A 432 -3.83 4.79 7.50
C GLN A 432 -3.76 4.43 9.01
N TRP A 433 -4.47 3.38 9.45
CA TRP A 433 -4.60 3.03 10.87
C TRP A 433 -3.29 2.75 11.63
N THR A 434 -2.16 2.59 10.96
CA THR A 434 -0.85 2.39 11.62
C THR A 434 -0.04 3.67 11.85
N GLU A 435 -0.59 4.82 11.46
CA GLU A 435 0.08 6.12 11.45
C GLU A 435 -0.57 7.15 12.38
N LYS A 436 -1.90 7.16 12.50
CA LYS A 436 -2.67 8.02 13.42
C LYS A 436 -3.24 7.23 14.61
N LEU A 437 -3.31 7.87 15.78
CA LEU A 437 -3.67 7.20 17.03
C LEU A 437 -5.14 6.74 17.07
N ARG A 438 -6.07 7.62 16.70
CA ARG A 438 -7.51 7.30 16.70
C ARG A 438 -7.86 6.17 15.72
N PRO A 439 -7.51 6.23 14.42
CA PRO A 439 -7.70 5.10 13.50
C PRO A 439 -7.06 3.79 14.00
N CYS A 440 -5.91 3.85 14.68
CA CYS A 440 -5.29 2.66 15.28
C CYS A 440 -6.13 2.04 16.39
N ALA A 441 -6.69 2.89 17.27
CA ALA A 441 -7.57 2.47 18.34
C ALA A 441 -8.88 1.87 17.80
N GLU A 442 -9.46 2.48 16.77
CA GLU A 442 -10.65 1.98 16.08
C GLU A 442 -10.39 0.60 15.45
N ALA A 443 -9.24 0.43 14.80
CA ALA A 443 -8.84 -0.86 14.22
C ALA A 443 -8.60 -1.95 15.29
N LEU A 444 -8.03 -1.59 16.45
CA LEU A 444 -7.89 -2.52 17.58
C LEU A 444 -9.26 -2.86 18.21
N TYR A 445 -10.15 -1.88 18.32
CA TYR A 445 -11.50 -2.07 18.85
C TYR A 445 -12.30 -3.08 18.03
N ILE A 446 -12.27 -2.98 16.69
CA ILE A 446 -12.96 -3.93 15.80
C ILE A 446 -12.51 -5.36 16.09
N VAL A 447 -11.19 -5.60 16.11
CA VAL A 447 -10.62 -6.94 16.37
C VAL A 447 -10.94 -7.44 17.79
N LEU A 448 -10.93 -6.55 18.77
CA LEU A 448 -11.31 -6.88 20.14
C LEU A 448 -12.79 -7.30 20.21
N PHE A 449 -13.65 -6.59 19.49
CA PHE A 449 -15.09 -6.86 19.44
C PHE A 449 -15.41 -8.15 18.69
N GLU A 450 -14.81 -8.39 17.53
CA GLU A 450 -14.99 -9.63 16.75
C GLU A 450 -14.67 -10.89 17.57
N ASN A 451 -13.65 -10.82 18.43
CA ASN A 451 -13.25 -11.95 19.28
C ASN A 451 -14.12 -12.10 20.54
N HIS A 452 -14.88 -11.07 20.94
CA HIS A 452 -15.60 -11.03 22.23
C HIS A 452 -16.98 -10.37 22.16
N SER A 453 -17.69 -10.49 21.02
CA SER A 453 -18.92 -9.73 20.73
C SER A 453 -20.01 -9.92 21.77
N GLN A 454 -20.23 -11.16 22.23
CA GLN A 454 -21.23 -11.49 23.25
C GLN A 454 -21.01 -10.77 24.58
N LEU A 455 -19.74 -10.55 24.97
CA LEU A 455 -19.38 -9.82 26.19
C LEU A 455 -19.49 -8.32 25.98
N LEU A 456 -19.06 -7.83 24.82
CA LEU A 456 -18.87 -6.41 24.56
C LEU A 456 -20.11 -5.69 24.02
N ALA A 457 -21.03 -6.39 23.33
CA ALA A 457 -22.21 -5.76 22.76
C ALA A 457 -23.09 -5.06 23.82
N PRO A 458 -23.45 -5.67 24.97
CA PRO A 458 -24.20 -4.97 26.01
C PRO A 458 -23.45 -3.77 26.62
N ILE A 459 -22.12 -3.86 26.70
CA ILE A 459 -21.28 -2.78 27.21
C ILE A 459 -21.28 -1.60 26.25
N VAL A 460 -21.15 -1.84 24.94
CA VAL A 460 -21.17 -0.79 23.92
C VAL A 460 -22.54 -0.11 23.87
N VAL A 461 -23.64 -0.86 23.99
CA VAL A 461 -24.99 -0.28 24.09
C VAL A 461 -25.13 0.59 25.34
N SER A 462 -24.59 0.16 26.48
CA SER A 462 -24.59 0.95 27.72
C SER A 462 -23.81 2.26 27.57
N VAL A 463 -22.60 2.20 26.98
CA VAL A 463 -21.78 3.39 26.69
C VAL A 463 -22.49 4.34 25.74
N LEU A 464 -23.16 3.82 24.70
CA LEU A 464 -23.96 4.60 23.77
C LEU A 464 -25.10 5.34 24.48
N GLN A 465 -25.86 4.65 25.33
CA GLN A 465 -26.96 5.24 26.09
C GLN A 465 -26.46 6.29 27.09
N GLU A 466 -25.36 6.03 27.80
CA GLU A 466 -24.75 6.99 28.72
C GLU A 466 -24.29 8.25 27.99
N ALA A 467 -23.61 8.11 26.85
CA ALA A 467 -23.12 9.23 26.08
C ALA A 467 -24.27 10.07 25.47
N MET A 468 -25.35 9.41 25.04
CA MET A 468 -26.56 10.09 24.58
C MET A 468 -27.23 10.90 25.71
N ASN A 469 -27.36 10.33 26.90
CA ASN A 469 -27.99 10.98 28.04
C ASN A 469 -27.12 12.07 28.70
N GLY A 470 -25.79 11.92 28.60
CA GLY A 470 -24.82 12.88 29.15
C GLY A 470 -24.60 14.12 28.28
N CYS A 471 -25.02 14.08 27.02
CA CYS A 471 -24.93 15.23 26.12
C CYS A 471 -26.15 16.16 26.29
N PRO A 472 -25.97 17.46 26.58
CA PRO A 472 -27.08 18.40 26.68
C PRO A 472 -27.90 18.47 25.38
N THR A 473 -29.21 18.73 25.50
CA THR A 473 -30.12 18.89 24.35
C THR A 473 -29.84 20.16 23.55
N SER A 474 -29.37 21.23 24.20
CA SER A 474 -28.93 22.47 23.57
C SER A 474 -27.40 22.57 23.61
N VAL A 475 -26.75 22.33 22.47
CA VAL A 475 -25.29 22.38 22.36
C VAL A 475 -24.85 23.72 21.76
N THR A 476 -24.30 24.59 22.60
CA THR A 476 -23.78 25.91 22.19
C THR A 476 -22.25 25.94 22.07
N GLU A 477 -21.56 24.98 22.67
CA GLU A 477 -20.10 24.85 22.67
C GLU A 477 -19.68 23.38 22.53
N ILE A 478 -18.43 23.13 22.15
CA ILE A 478 -17.87 21.77 22.08
C ILE A 478 -17.59 21.32 23.52
N THR A 479 -18.39 20.37 24.00
CA THR A 479 -18.26 19.82 25.36
C THR A 479 -17.66 18.41 25.33
N PRO A 480 -17.03 17.95 26.43
CA PRO A 480 -16.59 16.56 26.54
C PRO A 480 -17.73 15.54 26.32
N GLY A 481 -18.96 15.89 26.72
CA GLY A 481 -20.14 15.05 26.49
C GLY A 481 -20.49 14.89 25.01
N LEU A 482 -20.36 15.96 24.21
CA LEU A 482 -20.54 15.91 22.76
C LEU A 482 -19.51 15.01 22.09
N LEU A 483 -18.24 15.15 22.47
CA LEU A 483 -17.14 14.38 21.88
C LEU A 483 -17.22 12.89 22.29
N LEU A 484 -17.63 12.61 23.53
CA LEU A 484 -17.91 11.23 23.96
C LEU A 484 -19.09 10.63 23.19
N LYS A 485 -20.12 11.42 22.89
CA LYS A 485 -21.25 10.98 22.06
C LYS A 485 -20.81 10.64 20.64
N GLU A 486 -19.98 11.46 20.01
CA GLU A 486 -19.38 11.18 18.70
C GLU A 486 -18.54 9.89 18.71
N ALA A 487 -17.72 9.69 19.74
CA ALA A 487 -16.92 8.49 19.93
C ALA A 487 -17.78 7.23 20.12
N ALA A 488 -18.81 7.30 20.97
CA ALA A 488 -19.73 6.20 21.21
C ALA A 488 -20.54 5.84 19.96
N TYR A 489 -20.89 6.85 19.16
CA TYR A 489 -21.53 6.67 17.87
C TYR A 489 -20.62 5.95 16.89
N GLY A 490 -19.34 6.35 16.82
CA GLY A 490 -18.32 5.63 16.05
C GLY A 490 -18.17 4.18 16.47
N ALA A 491 -18.10 3.92 17.78
CA ALA A 491 -18.03 2.56 18.31
C ALA A 491 -19.22 1.71 17.87
N ALA A 492 -20.45 2.23 18.01
CA ALA A 492 -21.66 1.53 17.58
C ALA A 492 -21.71 1.31 16.05
N ALA A 493 -21.17 2.25 15.28
CA ALA A 493 -21.13 2.19 13.82
C ALA A 493 -20.23 1.05 13.32
N TYR A 494 -19.01 0.92 13.86
CA TYR A 494 -18.02 -0.05 13.38
C TYR A 494 -18.39 -1.53 13.61
N VAL A 495 -19.24 -1.85 14.58
CA VAL A 495 -19.60 -3.24 14.95
C VAL A 495 -21.06 -3.56 14.70
N TYR A 496 -21.67 -2.88 13.72
CA TYR A 496 -23.10 -2.94 13.42
C TYR A 496 -23.66 -4.36 13.28
N TYR A 497 -22.93 -5.27 12.62
CA TYR A 497 -23.40 -6.63 12.30
C TYR A 497 -23.79 -7.42 13.55
N GLU A 498 -22.99 -7.33 14.61
CA GLU A 498 -23.26 -8.01 15.87
C GLU A 498 -24.13 -7.15 16.81
N LEU A 499 -23.97 -5.82 16.76
CA LEU A 499 -24.68 -4.89 17.64
C LEU A 499 -26.16 -4.77 17.31
N SER A 500 -26.57 -5.00 16.05
CA SER A 500 -27.97 -4.98 15.63
C SER A 500 -28.86 -5.97 16.39
N ASN A 501 -28.28 -7.05 16.93
CA ASN A 501 -28.97 -7.99 17.81
C ASN A 501 -29.35 -7.39 19.17
N TYR A 502 -28.70 -6.31 19.58
CA TYR A 502 -28.86 -5.65 20.88
C TYR A 502 -29.43 -4.23 20.77
N LEU A 503 -29.39 -3.63 19.58
CA LEU A 503 -29.83 -2.27 19.30
C LEU A 503 -30.71 -2.24 18.05
N SER A 504 -31.97 -1.85 18.23
CA SER A 504 -32.91 -1.62 17.13
C SER A 504 -32.52 -0.35 16.37
N PHE A 505 -32.10 -0.48 15.10
CA PHE A 505 -31.79 0.66 14.24
C PHE A 505 -32.97 1.64 14.16
N LYS A 506 -34.20 1.12 13.99
CA LYS A 506 -35.41 1.94 13.87
C LYS A 506 -35.60 2.82 15.11
N ASP A 507 -35.46 2.25 16.30
CA ASP A 507 -35.66 2.99 17.55
C ASP A 507 -34.53 3.98 17.78
N TRP A 508 -33.30 3.61 17.44
CA TRP A 508 -32.14 4.50 17.53
C TRP A 508 -32.25 5.69 16.56
N PHE A 509 -32.66 5.43 15.32
CA PHE A 509 -32.85 6.47 14.32
C PHE A 509 -33.96 7.45 14.71
N ASN A 510 -35.14 6.95 15.08
CA ASN A 510 -36.28 7.79 15.45
C ASN A 510 -36.07 8.50 16.80
N GLY A 511 -35.41 7.85 17.75
CA GLY A 511 -35.23 8.36 19.11
C GLY A 511 -34.04 9.29 19.30
N ALA A 512 -33.04 9.27 18.39
CA ALA A 512 -31.82 10.04 18.54
C ALA A 512 -31.30 10.64 17.23
N LEU A 513 -30.94 9.80 16.25
CA LEU A 513 -30.21 10.26 15.07
C LEU A 513 -31.01 11.31 14.27
N SER A 514 -32.31 11.06 14.04
CA SER A 514 -33.18 12.01 13.34
C SER A 514 -33.39 13.32 14.10
N LEU A 515 -33.43 13.28 15.43
CA LEU A 515 -33.56 14.48 16.26
C LEU A 515 -32.30 15.34 16.19
N GLU A 516 -31.12 14.74 16.13
CA GLU A 516 -29.85 15.47 16.02
C GLU A 516 -29.69 16.17 14.67
N LEU A 517 -30.17 15.54 13.61
CA LEU A 517 -30.21 16.13 12.28
C LEU A 517 -31.17 17.34 12.19
N SER A 518 -32.08 17.52 13.15
CA SER A 518 -32.94 18.69 13.20
C SER A 518 -32.25 19.95 13.76
N ASN A 519 -31.08 19.79 14.41
CA ASN A 519 -30.32 20.90 14.99
C ASN A 519 -29.29 21.45 13.99
N ASP A 520 -29.56 22.64 13.46
CA ASP A 520 -28.71 23.33 12.47
C ASP A 520 -27.55 24.15 13.07
N HIS A 521 -27.26 23.98 14.36
CA HIS A 521 -26.13 24.69 14.97
C HIS A 521 -24.79 24.23 14.35
N PRO A 522 -23.85 25.13 13.98
CA PRO A 522 -22.62 24.76 13.26
C PRO A 522 -21.75 23.70 13.95
N ILE A 523 -21.78 23.63 15.28
CA ILE A 523 -21.05 22.63 16.07
C ILE A 523 -21.59 21.21 15.81
N MET A 524 -22.86 21.08 15.43
CA MET A 524 -23.49 19.79 15.15
C MET A 524 -22.91 19.08 13.93
N ARG A 525 -22.07 19.75 13.11
CA ARG A 525 -21.28 19.10 12.05
C ARG A 525 -20.51 17.86 12.54
N ILE A 526 -20.04 17.87 13.80
CA ILE A 526 -19.36 16.74 14.45
C ILE A 526 -20.27 15.52 14.50
N ILE A 527 -21.51 15.71 14.96
CA ILE A 527 -22.52 14.66 15.06
C ILE A 527 -23.10 14.33 13.71
N HIS A 528 -23.44 15.32 12.87
CA HIS A 528 -23.97 15.15 11.52
C HIS A 528 -23.06 14.29 10.64
N ARG A 529 -21.75 14.55 10.66
CA ARG A 529 -20.76 13.70 9.98
C ARG A 529 -20.86 12.26 10.46
N LYS A 530 -20.92 12.05 11.78
CA LYS A 530 -20.99 10.70 12.34
C LYS A 530 -22.30 10.00 12.03
N VAL A 531 -23.42 10.71 12.08
CA VAL A 531 -24.73 10.19 11.68
C VAL A 531 -24.69 9.78 10.21
N ALA A 532 -24.10 10.60 9.32
CA ALA A 532 -23.92 10.23 7.91
C ALA A 532 -23.20 8.89 7.78
N LEU A 533 -22.08 8.69 8.49
CA LEU A 533 -21.32 7.43 8.48
C LEU A 533 -22.12 6.25 9.03
N ILE A 534 -22.84 6.42 10.14
CA ILE A 534 -23.72 5.37 10.71
C ILE A 534 -24.75 4.92 9.68
N LEU A 535 -25.40 5.86 9.01
CA LEU A 535 -26.43 5.57 8.01
C LEU A 535 -25.87 4.77 6.83
N GLY A 536 -24.60 4.94 6.47
CA GLY A 536 -23.93 4.14 5.44
C GLY A 536 -23.42 2.79 5.92
N GLN A 537 -22.99 2.67 7.19
CA GLN A 537 -22.49 1.40 7.73
C GLN A 537 -23.61 0.42 8.08
N TRP A 538 -24.76 0.93 8.52
CA TRP A 538 -25.91 0.12 8.95
C TRP A 538 -26.87 -0.24 7.81
N VAL A 539 -26.46 -0.09 6.54
CA VAL A 539 -27.34 -0.26 5.36
C VAL A 539 -28.15 -1.58 5.40
N SER A 540 -27.54 -2.69 5.82
CA SER A 540 -28.21 -4.00 5.91
C SER A 540 -29.35 -4.06 6.94
N GLU A 541 -29.32 -3.18 7.95
CA GLU A 541 -30.32 -3.12 9.04
C GLU A 541 -31.47 -2.14 8.74
N ILE A 542 -31.37 -1.38 7.64
CA ILE A 542 -32.33 -0.34 7.28
C ILE A 542 -33.49 -0.95 6.48
N LYS A 543 -34.63 -1.09 7.14
CA LYS A 543 -35.84 -1.73 6.60
C LYS A 543 -36.73 -0.73 5.87
N ASN A 544 -37.67 -1.25 5.08
CA ASN A 544 -38.51 -0.45 4.17
C ASN A 544 -39.27 0.70 4.86
N ASP A 545 -39.64 0.56 6.13
CA ASP A 545 -40.35 1.60 6.89
C ASP A 545 -39.47 2.78 7.32
N THR A 546 -38.14 2.64 7.29
CA THR A 546 -37.19 3.71 7.63
C THR A 546 -36.32 4.17 6.44
N LYS A 547 -36.21 3.38 5.36
CA LYS A 547 -35.41 3.70 4.16
C LYS A 547 -35.61 5.11 3.65
N ARG A 548 -36.86 5.50 3.39
CA ARG A 548 -37.21 6.81 2.87
C ARG A 548 -36.70 7.95 3.76
N ALA A 549 -36.88 7.83 5.07
CA ALA A 549 -36.42 8.83 6.02
C ALA A 549 -34.89 8.93 6.07
N VAL A 550 -34.19 7.79 5.93
CA VAL A 550 -32.73 7.75 5.82
C VAL A 550 -32.25 8.41 4.53
N TYR A 551 -32.89 8.15 3.39
CA TYR A 551 -32.54 8.81 2.13
C TYR A 551 -32.71 10.34 2.22
N CYS A 552 -33.82 10.81 2.77
CA CYS A 552 -34.02 12.24 3.01
C CYS A 552 -32.94 12.84 3.92
N ALA A 553 -32.55 12.12 4.99
CA ALA A 553 -31.50 12.53 5.90
C ALA A 553 -30.13 12.63 5.21
N LEU A 554 -29.75 11.63 4.42
CA LEU A 554 -28.49 11.63 3.68
C LEU A 554 -28.44 12.72 2.61
N ILE A 555 -29.54 12.99 1.91
CA ILE A 555 -29.62 14.08 0.93
C ILE A 555 -29.48 15.44 1.61
N ARG A 556 -30.11 15.64 2.79
CA ARG A 556 -29.90 16.86 3.59
C ARG A 556 -28.44 17.03 3.96
N LEU A 557 -27.77 15.97 4.40
CA LEU A 557 -26.36 15.98 4.80
C LEU A 557 -25.41 16.21 3.61
N LEU A 558 -25.77 15.74 2.42
CA LEU A 558 -25.02 16.03 1.18
C LEU A 558 -25.04 17.53 0.81
N GLN A 559 -26.01 18.28 1.35
CA GLN A 559 -26.18 19.72 1.20
C GLN A 559 -25.68 20.53 2.41
N ASP A 560 -24.98 19.90 3.36
CA ASP A 560 -24.44 20.57 4.53
C ASP A 560 -23.41 21.66 4.15
N LYS A 561 -23.07 22.55 5.09
CA LYS A 561 -22.05 23.59 4.87
C LYS A 561 -20.63 23.03 5.01
N ASP A 562 -20.44 21.96 5.79
CA ASP A 562 -19.13 21.38 6.05
C ASP A 562 -18.80 20.28 5.02
N LEU A 563 -17.66 20.40 4.34
CA LEU A 563 -17.25 19.44 3.31
C LEU A 563 -17.07 18.02 3.88
N SER A 564 -16.61 17.88 5.12
CA SER A 564 -16.43 16.56 5.75
C SER A 564 -17.77 15.84 5.96
N VAL A 565 -18.82 16.59 6.30
CA VAL A 565 -20.19 16.06 6.40
C VAL A 565 -20.71 15.63 5.04
N ARG A 566 -20.55 16.47 4.01
CA ARG A 566 -21.01 16.18 2.64
C ARG A 566 -20.31 14.95 2.05
N LEU A 567 -18.99 14.83 2.25
CA LEU A 567 -18.22 13.67 1.83
C LEU A 567 -18.64 12.42 2.59
N ALA A 568 -18.87 12.48 3.91
CA ALA A 568 -19.42 11.35 4.65
C ALA A 568 -20.79 10.92 4.11
N ALA A 569 -21.69 11.87 3.80
CA ALA A 569 -22.99 11.59 3.22
C ALA A 569 -22.90 10.99 1.80
N CYS A 570 -22.00 11.51 0.98
CA CYS A 570 -21.73 10.98 -0.36
C CYS A 570 -21.26 9.51 -0.31
N ARG A 571 -20.35 9.17 0.59
CA ARG A 571 -19.88 7.79 0.79
C ARG A 571 -21.03 6.89 1.22
N SER A 572 -21.83 7.34 2.18
CA SER A 572 -22.97 6.57 2.68
C SER A 572 -24.06 6.37 1.62
N LEU A 573 -24.36 7.38 0.81
CA LEU A 573 -25.28 7.25 -0.32
C LEU A 573 -24.79 6.19 -1.31
N CYS A 574 -23.48 6.14 -1.59
CA CYS A 574 -22.91 5.12 -2.47
C CYS A 574 -23.21 3.71 -1.96
N LEU A 575 -22.97 3.46 -0.67
CA LEU A 575 -23.27 2.18 -0.03
C LEU A 575 -24.75 1.81 -0.08
N HIS A 576 -25.65 2.79 0.00
CA HIS A 576 -27.10 2.57 -0.11
C HIS A 576 -27.54 2.20 -1.53
N VAL A 577 -26.92 2.78 -2.56
CA VAL A 577 -27.27 2.49 -3.95
C VAL A 577 -26.67 1.15 -4.40
N GLU A 578 -25.50 0.77 -3.88
CA GLU A 578 -24.88 -0.54 -4.14
C GLU A 578 -25.55 -1.70 -3.40
N ASP A 579 -26.37 -1.43 -2.38
CA ASP A 579 -27.05 -2.47 -1.62
C ASP A 579 -28.13 -3.18 -2.45
N ALA A 580 -28.19 -4.50 -2.30
CA ALA A 580 -29.15 -5.34 -3.02
C ALA A 580 -30.63 -4.98 -2.72
N ASN A 581 -30.91 -4.28 -1.62
CA ASN A 581 -32.25 -3.84 -1.23
C ASN A 581 -32.52 -2.36 -1.53
N PHE A 582 -31.69 -1.70 -2.35
CA PHE A 582 -31.93 -0.32 -2.79
C PHE A 582 -33.35 -0.15 -3.36
N SER A 583 -34.08 0.87 -2.88
CA SER A 583 -35.45 1.16 -3.32
C SER A 583 -35.45 2.41 -4.19
N GLU A 584 -35.44 2.21 -5.52
CA GLU A 584 -35.52 3.33 -6.47
C GLU A 584 -36.81 4.14 -6.29
N GLN A 585 -37.93 3.48 -5.97
CA GLN A 585 -39.22 4.14 -5.73
C GLN A 585 -39.14 5.13 -4.56
N ASP A 586 -38.47 4.76 -3.48
CA ASP A 586 -38.29 5.62 -2.31
C ASP A 586 -37.20 6.69 -2.51
N PHE A 587 -36.45 6.65 -3.61
CA PHE A 587 -35.36 7.58 -3.91
C PHE A 587 -35.65 8.50 -5.11
N SER A 588 -36.62 8.17 -5.95
CA SER A 588 -36.85 8.79 -7.27
C SER A 588 -37.00 10.31 -7.22
N ASP A 589 -37.78 10.86 -6.29
CA ASP A 589 -37.98 12.31 -6.16
C ASP A 589 -36.79 13.05 -5.52
N LEU A 590 -35.83 12.33 -4.93
CA LEU A 590 -34.59 12.88 -4.39
C LEU A 590 -33.46 12.93 -5.42
N LEU A 591 -33.58 12.20 -6.54
CA LEU A 591 -32.57 12.16 -7.60
C LEU A 591 -32.15 13.55 -8.11
N PRO A 592 -33.04 14.49 -8.44
CA PRO A 592 -32.63 15.83 -8.91
C PRO A 592 -31.71 16.54 -7.92
N VAL A 593 -32.04 16.43 -6.62
CA VAL A 593 -31.30 17.07 -5.54
C VAL A 593 -29.96 16.38 -5.33
N CYS A 594 -29.93 15.04 -5.41
CA CYS A 594 -28.71 14.25 -5.35
C CYS A 594 -27.73 14.65 -6.45
N TRP A 595 -28.18 14.64 -7.71
CA TRP A 595 -27.37 15.03 -8.87
C TRP A 595 -26.80 16.43 -8.73
N GLY A 596 -27.66 17.41 -8.46
CA GLY A 596 -27.22 18.81 -8.30
C GLY A 596 -26.21 18.98 -7.17
N SER A 597 -26.39 18.27 -6.06
CA SER A 597 -25.46 18.33 -4.93
C SER A 597 -24.11 17.68 -5.24
N CYS A 598 -24.11 16.56 -5.98
CA CYS A 598 -22.87 15.92 -6.46
C CYS A 598 -22.11 16.81 -7.44
N PHE A 599 -22.79 17.42 -8.42
CA PHE A 599 -22.16 18.30 -9.40
C PHE A 599 -21.53 19.54 -8.74
N ASN A 600 -22.19 20.09 -7.72
CA ASN A 600 -21.63 21.20 -6.96
C ASN A 600 -20.44 20.73 -6.10
N LEU A 601 -20.54 19.57 -5.46
CA LEU A 601 -19.48 19.04 -4.61
C LEU A 601 -18.18 18.81 -5.40
N VAL A 602 -18.23 18.25 -6.61
CA VAL A 602 -17.04 18.07 -7.47
C VAL A 602 -16.32 19.38 -7.78
N LYS A 603 -17.06 20.50 -7.90
CA LYS A 603 -16.48 21.82 -8.17
C LYS A 603 -15.80 22.45 -6.95
N GLU A 604 -16.19 22.03 -5.75
CA GLU A 604 -15.69 22.59 -4.50
C GLU A 604 -14.46 21.83 -3.99
N VAL A 605 -14.46 20.50 -4.12
CA VAL A 605 -13.39 19.62 -3.63
C VAL A 605 -12.11 19.75 -4.46
N GLN A 606 -10.96 19.67 -3.78
CA GLN A 606 -9.64 19.79 -4.41
C GLN A 606 -8.86 18.48 -4.42
N GLU A 607 -9.05 17.63 -3.41
CA GLU A 607 -8.35 16.36 -3.28
C GLU A 607 -8.83 15.36 -4.33
N PHE A 608 -7.88 14.59 -4.87
CA PHE A 608 -8.15 13.55 -5.85
C PHE A 608 -9.18 12.53 -5.33
N ASP A 609 -8.97 12.03 -4.10
CA ASP A 609 -9.83 11.01 -3.48
C ASP A 609 -11.28 11.51 -3.30
N SER A 610 -11.48 12.81 -3.03
CA SER A 610 -12.81 13.41 -2.96
C SER A 610 -13.52 13.38 -4.31
N LYS A 611 -12.84 13.78 -5.39
CA LYS A 611 -13.41 13.77 -6.75
C LYS A 611 -13.80 12.34 -7.16
N VAL A 612 -12.93 11.37 -6.89
CA VAL A 612 -13.21 9.94 -7.14
C VAL A 612 -14.44 9.48 -6.36
N GLN A 613 -14.54 9.84 -5.08
CA GLN A 613 -15.67 9.44 -4.23
C GLN A 613 -17.02 9.92 -4.80
N VAL A 614 -17.08 11.17 -5.28
CA VAL A 614 -18.30 11.73 -5.85
C VAL A 614 -18.61 11.15 -7.23
N LEU A 615 -17.59 10.95 -8.08
CA LEU A 615 -17.75 10.29 -9.37
C LEU A 615 -18.23 8.84 -9.21
N ASN A 616 -17.77 8.13 -8.18
CA ASN A 616 -18.24 6.78 -7.91
C ASN A 616 -19.73 6.77 -7.58
N LEU A 617 -20.21 7.67 -6.70
CA LEU A 617 -21.65 7.80 -6.43
C LEU A 617 -22.46 8.07 -7.71
N ILE A 618 -21.98 8.99 -8.55
CA ILE A 618 -22.60 9.29 -9.85
C ILE A 618 -22.66 8.02 -10.74
N SER A 619 -21.53 7.32 -10.86
CA SER A 619 -21.39 6.09 -11.67
C SER A 619 -22.32 4.97 -11.20
N VAL A 620 -22.38 4.75 -9.88
CA VAL A 620 -23.24 3.74 -9.25
C VAL A 620 -24.72 4.08 -9.44
N LEU A 621 -25.11 5.36 -9.27
CA LEU A 621 -26.48 5.81 -9.53
C LEU A 621 -26.91 5.55 -10.98
N LEU A 622 -26.02 5.79 -11.94
CA LEU A 622 -26.28 5.49 -13.35
C LEU A 622 -26.52 4.01 -13.62
N GLY A 623 -25.86 3.12 -12.86
CA GLY A 623 -26.06 1.68 -12.98
C GLY A 623 -27.39 1.15 -12.42
N HIS A 624 -28.04 1.90 -11.52
CA HIS A 624 -29.22 1.42 -10.77
C HIS A 624 -30.52 2.17 -11.07
N VAL A 625 -30.44 3.40 -11.56
CA VAL A 625 -31.62 4.25 -11.84
C VAL A 625 -32.10 4.03 -13.26
N ASN A 626 -33.40 3.76 -13.43
CA ASN A 626 -34.03 3.52 -14.73
C ASN A 626 -34.35 4.83 -15.48
N GLU A 627 -34.67 5.91 -14.77
CA GLU A 627 -35.06 7.21 -15.36
C GLU A 627 -33.89 8.21 -15.42
N VAL A 628 -32.84 7.91 -16.18
CA VAL A 628 -31.69 8.83 -16.38
C VAL A 628 -31.97 9.92 -17.42
N ILE A 629 -32.86 9.64 -18.37
CA ILE A 629 -33.15 10.49 -19.54
C ILE A 629 -33.47 11.96 -19.18
N PRO A 630 -34.30 12.27 -18.15
CA PRO A 630 -34.60 13.65 -17.78
C PRO A 630 -33.37 14.47 -17.38
N TYR A 631 -32.29 13.82 -16.96
CA TYR A 631 -31.06 14.44 -16.44
C TYR A 631 -29.89 14.36 -17.43
N ALA A 632 -30.06 13.72 -18.60
CA ALA A 632 -28.99 13.43 -19.54
C ALA A 632 -28.20 14.68 -19.97
N ASN A 633 -28.87 15.80 -20.24
CA ASN A 633 -28.21 17.05 -20.63
C ASN A 633 -27.29 17.60 -19.53
N ASN A 634 -27.72 17.53 -18.27
CA ASN A 634 -26.92 18.01 -17.14
C ASN A 634 -25.70 17.10 -16.90
N LEU A 635 -25.91 15.79 -16.99
CA LEU A 635 -24.83 14.79 -16.90
C LEU A 635 -23.80 14.96 -18.02
N MET A 636 -24.25 15.23 -19.24
CA MET A 636 -23.35 15.47 -20.36
C MET A 636 -22.47 16.70 -20.16
N GLN A 637 -23.06 17.82 -19.70
CA GLN A 637 -22.31 19.03 -19.37
C GLN A 637 -21.32 18.78 -18.24
N PHE A 638 -21.74 18.03 -17.22
CA PHE A 638 -20.88 17.64 -16.11
C PHE A 638 -19.68 16.80 -16.57
N PHE A 639 -19.91 15.72 -17.32
CA PHE A 639 -18.82 14.85 -17.80
C PHE A 639 -17.84 15.57 -18.72
N GLN A 640 -18.34 16.47 -19.58
CA GLN A 640 -17.48 17.31 -20.41
C GLN A 640 -16.58 18.21 -19.55
N MET A 641 -17.16 18.89 -18.55
CA MET A 641 -16.41 19.74 -17.63
C MET A 641 -15.32 18.96 -16.89
N VAL A 642 -15.65 17.79 -16.32
CA VAL A 642 -14.67 16.96 -15.61
C VAL A 642 -13.58 16.42 -16.55
N TRP A 643 -13.91 16.07 -17.79
CA TRP A 643 -12.91 15.64 -18.78
C TRP A 643 -11.91 16.75 -19.12
N GLU A 644 -12.39 17.98 -19.28
CA GLU A 644 -11.56 19.15 -19.59
C GLU A 644 -10.67 19.54 -18.41
N GLU A 645 -11.20 19.50 -17.18
CA GLU A 645 -10.46 19.85 -15.96
C GLU A 645 -9.43 18.78 -15.53
N SER A 646 -9.65 17.51 -15.88
CA SER A 646 -8.77 16.38 -15.53
C SER A 646 -7.62 16.14 -16.51
N SER A 647 -7.31 17.10 -17.38
CA SER A 647 -6.21 16.98 -18.35
C SER A 647 -4.87 16.78 -17.63
N GLY A 648 -4.25 15.61 -17.82
CA GLY A 648 -3.00 15.21 -17.15
C GLY A 648 -3.20 14.44 -15.84
N GLU A 649 -4.45 14.27 -15.39
CA GLU A 649 -4.83 13.45 -14.24
C GLU A 649 -5.41 12.10 -14.71
N SER A 650 -4.55 11.20 -15.20
CA SER A 650 -4.98 9.96 -15.84
C SER A 650 -5.88 9.08 -14.96
N LEU A 651 -5.64 9.05 -13.64
CA LEU A 651 -6.48 8.28 -12.71
C LEU A 651 -7.91 8.83 -12.60
N LEU A 652 -8.08 10.15 -12.67
CA LEU A 652 -9.40 10.78 -12.61
C LEU A 652 -10.16 10.55 -13.92
N GLN A 653 -9.44 10.62 -15.05
CA GLN A 653 -9.97 10.29 -16.37
C GLN A 653 -10.44 8.83 -16.45
N ILE A 654 -9.72 7.88 -15.85
CA ILE A 654 -10.16 6.47 -15.74
C ILE A 654 -11.53 6.37 -15.04
N GLN A 655 -11.68 7.02 -13.88
CA GLN A 655 -12.95 7.00 -13.14
C GLN A 655 -14.09 7.64 -13.93
N LEU A 656 -13.78 8.69 -14.69
CA LEU A 656 -14.74 9.32 -15.59
C LEU A 656 -15.14 8.41 -16.77
N LEU A 657 -14.21 7.67 -17.37
CA LEU A 657 -14.52 6.70 -18.43
C LEU A 657 -15.45 5.58 -17.93
N ILE A 658 -15.26 5.11 -16.70
CA ILE A 658 -16.17 4.14 -16.05
C ILE A 658 -17.57 4.74 -15.88
N ALA A 659 -17.67 5.98 -15.40
CA ALA A 659 -18.95 6.67 -15.25
C ALA A 659 -19.65 6.92 -16.60
N LEU A 660 -18.89 7.30 -17.64
CA LEU A 660 -19.38 7.46 -19.02
C LEU A 660 -19.89 6.15 -19.60
N ARG A 661 -19.21 5.03 -19.32
CA ARG A 661 -19.66 3.70 -19.75
C ARG A 661 -21.02 3.38 -19.13
N ASN A 662 -21.18 3.57 -17.83
CA ASN A 662 -22.45 3.36 -17.15
C ASN A 662 -23.54 4.32 -17.66
N PHE A 663 -23.18 5.55 -18.00
CA PHE A 663 -24.10 6.51 -18.61
C PHE A 663 -24.62 6.04 -19.97
N VAL A 664 -23.74 5.53 -20.83
CA VAL A 664 -24.11 4.96 -22.14
C VAL A 664 -25.03 3.76 -21.98
N VAL A 665 -24.71 2.86 -21.05
CA VAL A 665 -25.56 1.69 -20.73
C VAL A 665 -26.95 2.15 -20.26
N ALA A 666 -27.01 3.15 -19.37
CA ALA A 666 -28.26 3.68 -18.83
C ALA A 666 -29.13 4.39 -19.88
N LEU A 667 -28.52 5.05 -20.87
CA LEU A 667 -29.25 5.63 -22.01
C LEU A 667 -29.82 4.56 -22.97
N GLY A 668 -29.19 3.39 -23.02
CA GLY A 668 -29.60 2.29 -23.90
C GLY A 668 -29.70 2.75 -25.37
N TYR A 669 -30.85 2.48 -26.01
CA TYR A 669 -31.11 2.84 -27.40
C TYR A 669 -31.08 4.36 -27.67
N GLN A 670 -31.12 5.20 -26.63
CA GLN A 670 -31.01 6.66 -26.72
C GLN A 670 -29.56 7.16 -26.60
N SER A 671 -28.58 6.26 -26.53
CA SER A 671 -27.14 6.59 -26.49
C SER A 671 -26.68 7.60 -27.56
N PRO A 672 -27.25 7.70 -28.78
CA PRO A 672 -26.81 8.73 -29.74
C PRO A 672 -26.95 10.17 -29.24
N SER A 673 -27.77 10.43 -28.23
CA SER A 673 -27.93 11.75 -27.62
C SER A 673 -26.65 12.29 -26.98
N CYS A 674 -25.74 11.43 -26.51
CA CYS A 674 -24.49 11.83 -25.86
C CYS A 674 -23.27 11.82 -26.80
N TYR A 675 -23.42 11.41 -28.07
CA TYR A 675 -22.30 11.21 -29.00
C TYR A 675 -21.49 12.48 -29.27
N SER A 676 -22.11 13.65 -29.23
CA SER A 676 -21.41 14.93 -29.41
C SER A 676 -20.31 15.18 -28.37
N MET A 677 -20.48 14.65 -27.16
CA MET A 677 -19.52 14.75 -26.06
C MET A 677 -18.67 13.47 -25.95
N LEU A 678 -19.30 12.30 -26.10
CA LEU A 678 -18.66 11.01 -25.90
C LEU A 678 -17.61 10.67 -26.96
N LEU A 679 -17.92 10.87 -28.25
CA LEU A 679 -17.04 10.39 -29.34
C LEU A 679 -15.68 11.11 -29.38
N PRO A 680 -15.58 12.43 -29.13
CA PRO A 680 -14.27 13.09 -28.99
C PRO A 680 -13.45 12.58 -27.79
N ILE A 681 -14.11 12.26 -26.67
CA ILE A 681 -13.44 11.68 -25.48
C ILE A 681 -12.90 10.30 -25.83
N LEU A 682 -13.74 9.46 -26.43
CA LEU A 682 -13.37 8.10 -26.83
C LEU A 682 -12.22 8.11 -27.84
N GLN A 683 -12.25 9.01 -28.84
CA GLN A 683 -11.19 9.13 -29.83
C GLN A 683 -9.83 9.42 -29.19
N LYS A 684 -9.78 10.28 -28.18
CA LYS A 684 -8.55 10.57 -27.43
C LYS A 684 -8.08 9.36 -26.63
N GLY A 685 -9.01 8.60 -26.05
CA GLY A 685 -8.70 7.43 -25.22
C GLY A 685 -8.19 6.21 -25.99
N ILE A 686 -8.62 6.04 -27.25
CA ILE A 686 -8.18 4.93 -28.12
C ILE A 686 -6.98 5.29 -29.01
N ASP A 687 -6.47 6.53 -28.94
CA ASP A 687 -5.29 6.95 -29.71
C ASP A 687 -4.02 6.40 -29.05
N ILE A 688 -3.44 5.38 -29.69
CA ILE A 688 -2.20 4.73 -29.28
C ILE A 688 -0.95 5.62 -29.42
N ASN A 689 -1.08 6.80 -30.02
CA ASN A 689 0.03 7.74 -30.13
C ASN A 689 -0.03 8.83 -29.05
N SER A 690 -1.07 8.82 -28.22
CA SER A 690 -1.18 9.74 -27.09
C SER A 690 -0.17 9.41 -26.00
N PRO A 691 0.36 10.42 -25.28
CA PRO A 691 1.27 10.20 -24.16
C PRO A 691 0.61 9.45 -22.98
N ASP A 692 -0.73 9.49 -22.89
CA ASP A 692 -1.53 8.91 -21.80
C ASP A 692 -2.07 7.50 -22.12
N GLU A 693 -1.73 6.94 -23.29
CA GLU A 693 -2.22 5.66 -23.82
C GLU A 693 -2.18 4.53 -22.79
N ILE A 694 -1.04 4.34 -22.10
CA ILE A 694 -0.82 3.22 -21.17
C ILE A 694 -1.88 3.21 -20.06
N ASN A 695 -2.39 4.38 -19.68
CA ASN A 695 -3.31 4.51 -18.55
C ASN A 695 -4.78 4.46 -18.95
N LEU A 696 -5.15 4.99 -20.13
CA LEU A 696 -6.55 5.20 -20.51
C LEU A 696 -7.11 4.11 -21.44
N LEU A 697 -6.25 3.36 -22.12
CA LEU A 697 -6.66 2.49 -23.23
C LEU A 697 -7.65 1.41 -22.81
N GLU A 698 -7.43 0.75 -21.68
CA GLU A 698 -8.29 -0.33 -21.17
C GLU A 698 -9.74 0.15 -20.96
N ASP A 699 -9.93 1.20 -20.16
CA ASP A 699 -11.25 1.76 -19.90
C ASP A 699 -11.89 2.41 -21.13
N SER A 700 -11.07 2.96 -22.03
CA SER A 700 -11.53 3.51 -23.31
C SER A 700 -12.06 2.41 -24.24
N MET A 701 -11.42 1.24 -24.26
CA MET A 701 -11.92 0.08 -25.01
C MET A 701 -13.23 -0.45 -24.42
N LEU A 702 -13.37 -0.50 -23.10
CA LEU A 702 -14.63 -0.89 -22.45
C LEU A 702 -15.75 0.12 -22.73
N LEU A 703 -15.43 1.42 -22.78
CA LEU A 703 -16.37 2.45 -23.19
C LEU A 703 -16.77 2.30 -24.67
N TRP A 704 -15.82 1.96 -25.54
CA TRP A 704 -16.08 1.71 -26.96
C TRP A 704 -17.03 0.52 -27.15
N GLU A 705 -16.75 -0.59 -26.48
CA GLU A 705 -17.59 -1.79 -26.50
C GLU A 705 -19.02 -1.48 -26.06
N ALA A 706 -19.19 -0.76 -24.94
CA ALA A 706 -20.51 -0.36 -24.45
C ALA A 706 -21.22 0.58 -25.44
N THR A 707 -20.49 1.51 -26.05
CA THR A 707 -21.04 2.44 -27.04
C THR A 707 -21.60 1.70 -28.25
N LEU A 708 -20.90 0.69 -28.75
CA LEU A 708 -21.38 -0.14 -29.86
C LEU A 708 -22.55 -1.04 -29.45
N SER A 709 -22.47 -1.67 -28.28
CA SER A 709 -23.48 -2.60 -27.78
C SER A 709 -24.85 -1.95 -27.56
N HIS A 710 -24.86 -0.64 -27.28
CA HIS A 710 -26.09 0.14 -27.05
C HIS A 710 -26.44 1.10 -28.19
N ALA A 711 -25.70 1.07 -29.31
CA ALA A 711 -26.01 1.89 -30.48
C ALA A 711 -27.22 1.32 -31.24
N PRO A 712 -28.28 2.12 -31.51
CA PRO A 712 -29.44 1.66 -32.28
C PRO A 712 -29.12 1.49 -33.79
N ALA A 713 -28.08 2.17 -34.28
CA ALA A 713 -27.60 2.09 -35.65
C ALA A 713 -26.13 2.52 -35.72
N MET A 714 -25.39 2.02 -36.71
CA MET A 714 -24.02 2.44 -36.97
C MET A 714 -23.99 3.90 -37.45
N VAL A 715 -23.12 4.72 -36.85
CA VAL A 715 -22.87 6.10 -37.29
C VAL A 715 -21.49 6.21 -37.96
N PRO A 716 -21.28 7.14 -38.92
CA PRO A 716 -20.03 7.20 -39.69
C PRO A 716 -18.76 7.38 -38.84
N GLN A 717 -18.86 8.12 -37.73
CA GLN A 717 -17.74 8.36 -36.82
C GLN A 717 -17.31 7.08 -36.10
N LEU A 718 -18.27 6.28 -35.59
CA LEU A 718 -17.98 4.99 -34.97
C LEU A 718 -17.43 4.02 -36.00
N LEU A 719 -17.97 4.01 -37.23
CA LEU A 719 -17.45 3.17 -38.30
C LEU A 719 -15.97 3.45 -38.55
N ALA A 720 -15.59 4.72 -38.61
CA ALA A 720 -14.22 5.17 -38.84
C ALA A 720 -13.21 4.77 -37.74
N TYR A 721 -13.65 4.34 -36.55
CA TYR A 721 -12.74 3.95 -35.45
C TYR A 721 -12.19 2.53 -35.56
N PHE A 722 -12.78 1.65 -36.38
CA PHE A 722 -12.34 0.25 -36.48
C PHE A 722 -10.84 0.06 -36.77
N PRO A 723 -10.17 0.87 -37.63
CA PRO A 723 -8.72 0.75 -37.85
C PRO A 723 -7.88 0.92 -36.58
N CYS A 724 -8.33 1.73 -35.61
CA CYS A 724 -7.64 1.89 -34.32
C CYS A 724 -7.57 0.56 -33.55
N LEU A 725 -8.56 -0.33 -33.70
CA LEU A 725 -8.52 -1.65 -33.06
C LEU A 725 -7.37 -2.52 -33.57
N VAL A 726 -7.06 -2.40 -34.86
CA VAL A 726 -5.93 -3.11 -35.48
C VAL A 726 -4.63 -2.58 -34.91
N GLU A 727 -4.48 -1.26 -34.85
CA GLU A 727 -3.30 -0.59 -34.31
C GLU A 727 -3.04 -0.94 -32.83
N ILE A 728 -4.10 -1.05 -32.02
CA ILE A 728 -4.03 -1.49 -30.62
C ILE A 728 -3.50 -2.92 -30.53
N LEU A 729 -4.10 -3.86 -31.25
CA LEU A 729 -3.72 -5.27 -31.18
C LEU A 729 -2.35 -5.56 -31.80
N GLU A 730 -1.84 -4.70 -32.68
CA GLU A 730 -0.47 -4.81 -33.21
C GLU A 730 0.60 -4.65 -32.12
N ARG A 731 0.27 -3.97 -31.01
CA ARG A 731 1.21 -3.76 -29.90
C ARG A 731 1.22 -4.93 -28.92
N ASN A 732 0.04 -5.36 -28.44
CA ASN A 732 -0.11 -6.48 -27.52
C ASN A 732 -1.54 -7.06 -27.58
N PHE A 733 -1.75 -8.19 -26.92
CA PHE A 733 -3.04 -8.89 -26.87
C PHE A 733 -3.72 -8.80 -25.50
N ASP A 734 -3.37 -7.82 -24.66
CA ASP A 734 -3.87 -7.74 -23.28
C ASP A 734 -5.39 -7.50 -23.26
N GLN A 735 -5.91 -6.74 -24.23
CA GLN A 735 -7.34 -6.41 -24.39
C GLN A 735 -8.07 -7.27 -25.44
N LEU A 736 -7.54 -8.46 -25.74
CA LEU A 736 -8.08 -9.33 -26.81
C LEU A 736 -9.57 -9.63 -26.66
N GLN A 737 -10.05 -9.92 -25.44
CA GLN A 737 -11.47 -10.26 -25.23
C GLN A 737 -12.39 -9.10 -25.59
N VAL A 738 -12.05 -7.88 -25.17
CA VAL A 738 -12.83 -6.67 -25.46
C VAL A 738 -12.77 -6.38 -26.96
N ALA A 739 -11.59 -6.55 -27.59
CA ALA A 739 -11.43 -6.36 -29.03
C ALA A 739 -12.30 -7.32 -29.87
N VAL A 740 -12.39 -8.59 -29.44
CA VAL A 740 -13.27 -9.60 -30.06
C VAL A 740 -14.73 -9.15 -29.96
N ASN A 741 -15.19 -8.70 -28.79
CA ASN A 741 -16.56 -8.24 -28.60
C ASN A 741 -16.87 -6.99 -29.44
N ILE A 742 -15.94 -6.03 -29.51
CA ILE A 742 -16.03 -4.86 -30.38
C ILE A 742 -16.17 -5.29 -31.85
N THR A 743 -15.35 -6.24 -32.29
CA THR A 743 -15.38 -6.75 -33.67
C THR A 743 -16.71 -7.41 -33.99
N GLU A 744 -17.24 -8.23 -33.08
CA GLU A 744 -18.58 -8.82 -33.19
C GLU A 744 -19.65 -7.73 -33.35
N ALA A 745 -19.61 -6.69 -32.52
CA ALA A 745 -20.55 -5.59 -32.58
C ALA A 745 -20.49 -4.85 -33.93
N TYR A 746 -19.30 -4.62 -34.49
CA TYR A 746 -19.15 -4.03 -35.83
C TYR A 746 -19.74 -4.90 -36.94
N ILE A 747 -19.57 -6.23 -36.86
CA ILE A 747 -20.12 -7.17 -37.84
C ILE A 747 -21.65 -7.11 -37.83
N ILE A 748 -22.25 -7.17 -36.64
CA ILE A 748 -23.70 -7.21 -36.47
C ILE A 748 -24.33 -5.84 -36.80
N LEU A 749 -23.78 -4.76 -36.25
CA LEU A 749 -24.36 -3.42 -36.35
C LEU A 749 -24.01 -2.71 -37.67
N GLY A 750 -22.77 -2.86 -38.15
CA GLY A 750 -22.27 -2.18 -39.35
C GLY A 750 -22.60 -2.90 -40.66
N GLY A 751 -22.88 -4.21 -40.61
CA GLY A 751 -23.35 -4.98 -41.75
C GLY A 751 -22.47 -4.85 -43.00
N ARG A 752 -23.11 -4.79 -44.17
CA ARG A 752 -22.39 -4.71 -45.46
C ARG A 752 -21.55 -3.44 -45.62
N GLU A 753 -21.99 -2.32 -45.04
CA GLU A 753 -21.25 -1.06 -45.10
C GLU A 753 -19.90 -1.22 -44.38
N PHE A 754 -19.92 -1.81 -43.19
CA PHE A 754 -18.70 -2.14 -42.45
C PHE A 754 -17.74 -3.03 -43.23
N LEU A 755 -18.24 -4.16 -43.77
CA LEU A 755 -17.38 -5.04 -44.55
C LEU A 755 -16.81 -4.32 -45.78
N SER A 756 -17.61 -3.51 -46.47
CA SER A 756 -17.16 -2.78 -47.67
C SER A 756 -16.07 -1.76 -47.37
N MET A 757 -16.10 -1.12 -46.19
CA MET A 757 -15.15 -0.08 -45.80
C MET A 757 -13.88 -0.67 -45.15
N HIS A 758 -14.02 -1.77 -44.40
CA HIS A 758 -12.97 -2.28 -43.53
C HIS A 758 -12.52 -3.73 -43.81
N ALA A 759 -12.91 -4.32 -44.94
CA ALA A 759 -12.52 -5.69 -45.31
C ALA A 759 -11.01 -5.98 -45.11
N SER A 760 -10.13 -5.10 -45.57
CA SER A 760 -8.68 -5.28 -45.40
C SER A 760 -8.25 -5.24 -43.93
N SER A 761 -8.85 -4.36 -43.13
CA SER A 761 -8.56 -4.24 -41.70
C SER A 761 -9.04 -5.47 -40.94
N VAL A 762 -10.20 -6.03 -41.28
CA VAL A 762 -10.73 -7.27 -40.68
C VAL A 762 -9.81 -8.45 -40.97
N ALA A 763 -9.38 -8.62 -42.22
CA ALA A 763 -8.44 -9.69 -42.58
C ALA A 763 -7.12 -9.56 -41.80
N LYS A 764 -6.56 -8.34 -41.76
CA LYS A 764 -5.32 -8.05 -41.04
C LYS A 764 -5.45 -8.33 -39.53
N LEU A 765 -6.58 -7.95 -38.92
CA LEU A 765 -6.86 -8.20 -37.51
C LEU A 765 -6.87 -9.71 -37.19
N LEU A 766 -7.58 -10.50 -38.00
CA LEU A 766 -7.69 -11.94 -37.80
C LEU A 766 -6.35 -12.65 -38.03
N ASP A 767 -5.59 -12.26 -39.05
CA ASP A 767 -4.24 -12.79 -39.31
C ASP A 767 -3.25 -12.44 -38.19
N LEU A 768 -3.43 -11.27 -37.56
CA LEU A 768 -2.61 -10.87 -36.41
C LEU A 768 -2.91 -11.73 -35.17
N ILE A 769 -4.18 -12.06 -34.93
CA ILE A 769 -4.61 -12.83 -33.75
C ILE A 769 -4.30 -14.32 -33.93
N VAL A 770 -4.74 -14.90 -35.05
CA VAL A 770 -4.69 -16.35 -35.29
C VAL A 770 -3.25 -16.79 -35.50
N GLY A 771 -2.75 -17.62 -34.59
CA GLY A 771 -1.38 -18.14 -34.60
C GLY A 771 -0.42 -17.41 -33.66
N ASN A 772 -0.79 -16.22 -33.17
CA ASN A 772 0.04 -15.44 -32.24
C ASN A 772 -0.50 -15.41 -30.81
N VAL A 773 -1.72 -15.91 -30.57
CA VAL A 773 -2.34 -16.01 -29.24
C VAL A 773 -2.35 -17.45 -28.72
N ASN A 774 -2.53 -17.62 -27.40
CA ASN A 774 -2.65 -18.94 -26.77
C ASN A 774 -4.02 -19.60 -27.05
N ASP A 775 -4.19 -20.85 -26.63
CA ASP A 775 -5.44 -21.62 -26.87
C ASP A 775 -6.70 -20.89 -26.36
N ARG A 776 -6.60 -20.18 -25.22
CA ARG A 776 -7.71 -19.40 -24.67
C ARG A 776 -8.07 -18.22 -25.57
N GLY A 777 -7.07 -17.49 -26.08
CA GLY A 777 -7.27 -16.39 -27.02
C GLY A 777 -7.85 -16.86 -28.37
N LEU A 778 -7.40 -18.01 -28.87
CA LEU A 778 -7.96 -18.61 -30.09
C LEU A 778 -9.43 -18.98 -29.90
N LEU A 779 -9.79 -19.62 -28.78
CA LEU A 779 -11.18 -19.98 -28.46
C LEU A 779 -12.08 -18.75 -28.35
N ALA A 780 -11.59 -17.63 -27.81
CA ALA A 780 -12.34 -16.39 -27.76
C ALA A 780 -12.59 -15.78 -29.15
N THR A 781 -11.71 -16.03 -30.12
CA THR A 781 -11.79 -15.43 -31.48
C THR A 781 -12.71 -16.21 -32.42
N PHE A 782 -12.94 -17.50 -32.18
CA PHE A 782 -13.77 -18.34 -33.08
C PHE A 782 -15.20 -17.85 -33.28
N PRO A 783 -15.95 -17.40 -32.26
CA PRO A 783 -17.30 -16.86 -32.45
C PRO A 783 -17.33 -15.70 -33.45
N VAL A 784 -16.33 -14.82 -33.42
CA VAL A 784 -16.23 -13.69 -34.35
C VAL A 784 -16.03 -14.16 -35.79
N ILE A 785 -15.16 -15.15 -36.01
CA ILE A 785 -14.92 -15.71 -37.35
C ILE A 785 -16.19 -16.40 -37.87
N ASP A 786 -16.88 -17.15 -37.01
CA ASP A 786 -18.12 -17.85 -37.35
C ASP A 786 -19.23 -16.85 -37.72
N ILE A 787 -19.49 -15.83 -36.88
CA ILE A 787 -20.48 -14.78 -37.15
C ILE A 787 -20.14 -14.02 -38.43
N LEU A 788 -18.86 -13.68 -38.66
CA LEU A 788 -18.41 -13.00 -39.87
C LEU A 788 -18.73 -13.80 -41.14
N ILE A 789 -18.49 -15.12 -41.13
CA ILE A 789 -18.82 -16.02 -42.26
C ILE A 789 -20.34 -16.16 -42.41
N GLN A 790 -21.09 -16.30 -41.31
CA GLN A 790 -22.54 -16.44 -41.36
C GLN A 790 -23.22 -15.17 -41.92
N CYS A 791 -22.75 -13.99 -41.54
CA CYS A 791 -23.27 -12.71 -42.04
C CYS A 791 -22.90 -12.46 -43.52
N PHE A 792 -21.72 -12.91 -43.97
CA PHE A 792 -21.19 -12.61 -45.31
C PHE A 792 -20.57 -13.85 -46.01
N PRO A 793 -21.37 -14.91 -46.28
CA PRO A 793 -20.84 -16.21 -46.69
C PRO A 793 -20.15 -16.24 -48.05
N MET A 794 -20.43 -15.26 -48.93
CA MET A 794 -19.81 -15.19 -50.25
C MET A 794 -18.56 -14.29 -50.28
N ASP A 795 -18.54 -13.24 -49.45
CA ASP A 795 -17.54 -12.18 -49.52
C ASP A 795 -16.36 -12.44 -48.57
N VAL A 796 -16.61 -13.08 -47.41
CA VAL A 796 -15.61 -13.25 -46.34
C VAL A 796 -14.67 -14.44 -46.54
N PRO A 797 -15.09 -15.66 -46.93
CA PRO A 797 -14.16 -16.79 -47.04
C PRO A 797 -12.94 -16.55 -47.96
N PRO A 798 -13.06 -15.84 -49.11
CA PRO A 798 -11.90 -15.44 -49.89
C PRO A 798 -11.01 -14.42 -49.16
N LEU A 799 -11.63 -13.49 -48.43
CA LEU A 799 -10.98 -12.39 -47.72
C LEU A 799 -10.08 -12.89 -46.56
N ILE A 800 -10.55 -13.88 -45.79
CA ILE A 800 -9.84 -14.41 -44.60
C ILE A 800 -9.16 -15.77 -44.87
N SER A 801 -8.84 -16.04 -46.14
CA SER A 801 -8.30 -17.33 -46.58
C SER A 801 -6.99 -17.73 -45.88
N SER A 802 -6.10 -16.76 -45.59
CA SER A 802 -4.88 -16.92 -44.80
C SER A 802 -5.18 -17.38 -43.37
N THR A 803 -6.08 -16.68 -42.69
CA THR A 803 -6.54 -17.01 -41.33
C THR A 803 -7.07 -18.44 -41.26
N LEU A 804 -7.93 -18.84 -42.21
CA LEU A 804 -8.53 -20.18 -42.26
C LEU A 804 -7.48 -21.28 -42.48
N GLN A 805 -6.48 -21.01 -43.33
CA GLN A 805 -5.36 -21.93 -43.53
C GLN A 805 -4.56 -22.12 -42.24
N GLU A 806 -4.25 -21.05 -41.51
CA GLU A 806 -3.49 -21.18 -40.27
C GLU A 806 -4.29 -21.88 -39.17
N MET A 807 -5.61 -21.67 -39.08
CA MET A 807 -6.47 -22.45 -38.20
C MET A 807 -6.37 -23.96 -38.49
N MET A 808 -6.36 -24.36 -39.77
CA MET A 808 -6.18 -25.76 -40.15
C MET A 808 -4.81 -26.31 -39.73
N VAL A 809 -3.74 -25.53 -39.88
CA VAL A 809 -2.38 -25.92 -39.44
C VAL A 809 -2.33 -26.12 -37.92
N ILE A 810 -2.94 -25.22 -37.15
CA ILE A 810 -3.00 -25.31 -35.68
C ILE A 810 -3.77 -26.57 -35.25
N LEU A 811 -4.93 -26.83 -35.86
CA LEU A 811 -5.74 -28.02 -35.61
C LEU A 811 -4.97 -29.32 -35.92
N GLN A 812 -4.27 -29.37 -37.04
CA GLN A 812 -3.41 -30.51 -37.40
C GLN A 812 -2.31 -30.74 -36.35
N ARG A 813 -1.64 -29.68 -35.89
CA ARG A 813 -0.61 -29.79 -34.84
C ARG A 813 -1.18 -30.30 -33.51
N GLN A 814 -2.37 -29.85 -33.12
CA GLN A 814 -3.02 -30.32 -31.89
C GLN A 814 -3.46 -31.79 -32.00
N LEU A 815 -4.03 -32.20 -33.14
CA LEU A 815 -4.38 -33.61 -33.43
C LEU A 815 -3.15 -34.51 -33.38
N LEU A 816 -2.02 -34.09 -33.97
CA LEU A 816 -0.75 -34.80 -33.93
C LEU A 816 -0.21 -34.95 -32.49
N LYS A 817 -0.26 -33.89 -31.68
CA LYS A 817 0.12 -33.96 -30.26
C LYS A 817 -0.78 -34.92 -29.48
N HIS A 818 -2.08 -34.92 -29.74
CA HIS A 818 -3.02 -35.80 -29.05
C HIS A 818 -2.81 -37.26 -29.44
N LEU A 819 -2.53 -37.54 -30.72
CA LEU A 819 -2.14 -38.87 -31.19
C LEU A 819 -0.82 -39.33 -30.55
N GLN A 820 0.17 -38.45 -30.41
CA GLN A 820 1.45 -38.75 -29.74
C GLN A 820 1.34 -39.00 -28.22
N LEU A 821 0.27 -38.55 -27.56
CA LEU A 821 0.00 -38.84 -26.15
C LEU A 821 -0.79 -40.15 -25.94
N LEU A 822 -1.39 -40.68 -27.01
CA LEU A 822 -2.14 -41.93 -27.02
C LEU A 822 -1.27 -43.16 -27.37
N TYR A 823 -0.04 -42.93 -27.84
CA TYR A 823 1.03 -43.92 -28.03
C TYR A 823 2.12 -43.69 -27.00
#